data_AF-A0A7S3PJ89-F1
#
_entry.id   AF-A0A7S3PJ89-F1
#
_cell.length_a   1.000
_cell.length_b   1.000
_cell.length_c   1.000
_cell.angle_alpha   90.00
_cell.angle_beta   90.00
_cell.angle_gamma   90.00
#
_symmetry.space_group_name_H-M   'P 1'
#
loop_
_entity.id
_entity.type
_entity.pdbx_description
1 polymer ?
#
loop_
_entity_poly.entity_id
_entity_poly.type
_entity_poly.pdbx_seq_one_letter_code
_entity_poly.pdbx_strand_id
1 'polypeptide(L)'
;MISVLTKIGEMSLVSILPGGEEVWLCGDKADCSVSPLLKATLFFFVLAKAEKFSHRVLFWIVVTMTSWQLLESVGVRVPGFILKLVPAMMFGVQVPMLSRQSSWYFILLTVLGVAGIMSGTTDNVAVLCLGLSVALFARRLFVSLVTLRASTPTPLVFQLVSHVMPRYSFTREQFFRTDNPPEAIAQKRERAFDQMKQKWDAKWPKCVEMSAYLSESFSDLRFASGNRVFLPFMKHLENWCDPCTVVNAVDKTDLIDIDGHRLTDVSGSYGVNVCGYDRYKQFITEGWELTKNVGCVLGPVHPLLMENIMILKEISKKEEVSFHMSGTEAVMCAVRLVRFNTNKPLIVMFGGAYHGWWDGVQAMAGNERTPQDVLTLKDMYPGSLDVIRLRASEIAAIVINPLQAFHPNAPPPSDLVLASNTRSVSESSLAYKKWLGKLRKLCDELGIVLIFDEVYTGFRLAPGGAQEYFDVTADMVVYGKTTGGGIPNGIVCGPKKLMSRGDEKKPLRVAYVIGTFSAHPLLLGAMNRFLNWVKTPEARAEYDRLRSDVAQWVAETNTTLEKEFGSAPLALGAYSSVWTMLYKRPGRYHWMLQYYLKDEGVNLSWVGTGRLSFSLDFTREDLNKLTPKIIRACHRMEEDGWWWDSSSPDAQGKSPSGSGIKLSLVKEIVFALIKRALT
;
A
#
# COMPACT_ATOMS: atom_id res chain seq x y z
N MET A 1 -46.36 16.85 9.31
CA MET A 1 -45.90 15.44 9.34
C MET A 1 -46.95 14.49 9.92
N ILE A 2 -47.49 14.74 11.12
CA ILE A 2 -48.57 13.93 11.72
C ILE A 2 -49.79 13.86 10.79
N SER A 3 -50.25 14.98 10.23
CA SER A 3 -51.34 15.03 9.23
C SER A 3 -51.08 14.24 7.93
N VAL A 4 -49.81 14.00 7.57
CA VAL A 4 -49.44 13.21 6.38
C VAL A 4 -49.48 11.72 6.71
N LEU A 5 -49.05 11.33 7.92
CA LEU A 5 -49.08 9.96 8.40
C LEU A 5 -50.51 9.46 8.66
N THR A 6 -51.41 10.32 9.14
CA THR A 6 -52.84 9.97 9.29
C THR A 6 -53.52 9.72 7.94
N LYS A 7 -53.18 10.50 6.90
CA LYS A 7 -53.72 10.32 5.54
C LYS A 7 -53.19 9.07 4.82
N ILE A 8 -51.99 8.61 5.14
CA ILE A 8 -51.42 7.38 4.56
C ILE A 8 -52.08 6.12 5.15
N GLY A 9 -52.56 6.19 6.40
CA GLY A 9 -53.26 5.08 7.07
C GLY A 9 -54.67 4.79 6.50
N GLU A 10 -55.28 5.75 5.80
CA GLU A 10 -56.61 5.61 5.18
C GLU A 10 -56.56 5.16 3.71
N MET A 11 -55.38 5.10 3.09
CA MET A 11 -55.24 4.70 1.68
C MET A 11 -55.13 3.18 1.54
N SER A 12 -56.07 2.59 0.79
CA SER A 12 -55.92 1.25 0.22
C SER A 12 -54.69 1.23 -0.70
N LEU A 13 -53.67 0.45 -0.33
CA LEU A 13 -52.44 0.30 -1.10
C LEU A 13 -52.72 -0.51 -2.38
N VAL A 14 -52.86 0.17 -3.51
CA VAL A 14 -52.84 -0.44 -4.85
C VAL A 14 -51.39 -0.40 -5.36
N SER A 15 -50.79 -1.56 -5.62
CA SER A 15 -49.51 -1.63 -6.35
C SER A 15 -49.79 -1.95 -7.82
N ILE A 16 -49.35 -1.09 -8.73
CA ILE A 16 -49.35 -1.35 -10.17
C ILE A 16 -48.02 -2.01 -10.52
N LEU A 17 -48.04 -3.30 -10.91
CA LEU A 17 -46.91 -3.97 -11.55
C LEU A 17 -46.97 -3.73 -13.08
N PRO A 18 -45.82 -3.79 -13.79
CA PRO A 18 -45.80 -3.63 -15.24
C PRO A 18 -46.44 -4.88 -15.86
N GLY A 19 -47.71 -4.74 -16.28
CA GLY A 19 -48.54 -5.86 -16.75
C GLY A 19 -50.05 -5.64 -16.60
N GLY A 20 -50.50 -4.57 -15.92
CA GLY A 20 -51.92 -4.16 -15.94
C GLY A 20 -52.88 -4.97 -15.06
N GLU A 21 -52.38 -5.89 -14.23
CA GLU A 21 -53.22 -6.56 -13.22
C GLU A 21 -53.05 -5.89 -11.84
N GLU A 22 -54.17 -5.44 -11.27
CA GLU A 22 -54.25 -4.90 -9.90
C GLU A 22 -54.22 -6.05 -8.88
N VAL A 23 -53.21 -6.07 -8.00
CA VAL A 23 -53.18 -7.00 -6.86
C VAL A 23 -53.62 -6.24 -5.59
N TRP A 24 -54.78 -6.60 -5.07
CA TRP A 24 -55.29 -6.11 -3.79
C TRP A 24 -54.64 -6.89 -2.64
N LEU A 25 -53.98 -6.18 -1.71
CA LEU A 25 -53.37 -6.80 -0.51
C LEU A 25 -54.38 -7.16 0.61
N CYS A 26 -55.68 -6.97 0.37
CA CYS A 26 -56.76 -7.47 1.20
C CYS A 26 -57.96 -7.77 0.28
N GLY A 27 -58.30 -9.05 0.12
CA GLY A 27 -59.60 -9.45 -0.42
C GLY A 27 -60.72 -9.19 0.59
N ASP A 28 -61.93 -8.98 0.09
CA ASP A 28 -63.18 -8.59 0.79
C ASP A 28 -63.66 -9.53 1.90
N LYS A 29 -62.85 -9.82 2.91
CA LYS A 29 -63.31 -10.41 4.16
C LYS A 29 -62.76 -9.63 5.35
N ALA A 30 -63.71 -9.06 6.09
CA ALA A 30 -63.54 -8.46 7.39
C ALA A 30 -63.02 -9.51 8.39
N ASP A 31 -61.71 -9.74 8.39
CA ASP A 31 -60.92 -10.19 9.55
C ASP A 31 -59.45 -10.19 9.15
N CYS A 32 -58.79 -9.05 9.34
CA CYS A 32 -57.34 -8.96 9.17
C CYS A 32 -56.79 -8.00 10.23
N SER A 33 -56.55 -8.54 11.43
CA SER A 33 -56.00 -7.84 12.61
C SER A 33 -54.50 -7.57 12.51
N VAL A 34 -54.03 -7.13 11.34
CA VAL A 34 -52.64 -6.68 11.18
C VAL A 34 -52.58 -5.19 11.50
N SER A 35 -51.87 -4.82 12.57
CA SER A 35 -51.83 -3.44 13.04
C SER A 35 -51.38 -2.47 11.93
N PRO A 36 -51.95 -1.25 11.85
CA PRO A 36 -51.55 -0.22 10.88
C PRO A 36 -50.03 0.05 10.89
N LEU A 37 -49.39 -0.18 12.03
CA LEU A 37 -47.96 -0.01 12.24
C LEU A 37 -47.10 -1.11 11.60
N LEU A 38 -47.58 -2.36 11.55
CA LEU A 38 -46.89 -3.45 10.86
C LEU A 38 -46.94 -3.23 9.34
N LYS A 39 -48.05 -2.70 8.84
CA LYS A 39 -48.20 -2.29 7.43
C LYS A 39 -47.24 -1.15 7.07
N ALA A 40 -47.10 -0.13 7.93
CA ALA A 40 -46.14 0.95 7.74
C ALA A 40 -44.69 0.45 7.79
N THR A 41 -44.37 -0.46 8.72
CA THR A 41 -43.04 -1.06 8.85
C THR A 41 -42.68 -1.89 7.62
N LEU A 42 -43.59 -2.74 7.14
CA LEU A 42 -43.43 -3.52 5.90
C LEU A 42 -43.32 -2.62 4.66
N PHE A 43 -44.08 -1.53 4.57
CA PHE A 43 -44.01 -0.55 3.48
C PHE A 43 -42.63 0.13 3.41
N PHE A 44 -42.09 0.58 4.54
CA PHE A 44 -40.73 1.12 4.61
C PHE A 44 -39.66 0.05 4.39
N PHE A 45 -39.93 -1.21 4.74
CA PHE A 45 -39.07 -2.36 4.46
C PHE A 45 -38.96 -2.67 2.96
N VAL A 46 -40.08 -2.56 2.23
CA VAL A 46 -40.14 -2.70 0.76
C VAL A 46 -39.43 -1.52 0.08
N LEU A 47 -39.62 -0.29 0.54
CA LEU A 47 -38.93 0.90 0.04
C LEU A 47 -37.41 0.87 0.28
N ALA A 48 -36.95 0.35 1.42
CA ALA A 48 -35.52 0.22 1.72
C ALA A 48 -34.81 -0.81 0.83
N LYS A 49 -35.54 -1.81 0.31
CA LYS A 49 -35.05 -2.83 -0.62
C LYS A 49 -34.93 -2.32 -2.06
N ALA A 50 -35.54 -1.17 -2.39
CA ALA A 50 -35.62 -0.61 -3.74
C ALA A 50 -34.51 0.41 -4.10
N GLU A 51 -33.48 0.61 -3.25
CA GLU A 51 -32.28 1.46 -3.46
C GLU A 51 -32.48 2.83 -4.17
N LYS A 52 -32.65 3.91 -3.38
CA LYS A 52 -32.08 5.26 -3.62
C LYS A 52 -32.38 6.29 -2.51
N PHE A 53 -32.19 5.95 -1.23
CA PHE A 53 -32.24 6.95 -0.15
C PHE A 53 -30.95 6.98 0.66
N SER A 54 -30.20 8.07 0.53
CA SER A 54 -28.89 8.31 1.16
C SER A 54 -28.97 8.78 2.61
N HIS A 55 -30.15 9.03 3.18
CA HIS A 55 -30.28 9.42 4.58
C HIS A 55 -30.64 8.23 5.47
N ARG A 56 -29.62 7.40 5.79
CA ARG A 56 -29.67 6.37 6.85
C ARG A 56 -30.20 6.95 8.17
N VAL A 57 -29.92 8.22 8.43
CA VAL A 57 -30.37 8.97 9.61
C VAL A 57 -31.89 9.08 9.69
N LEU A 58 -32.59 9.35 8.58
CA LEU A 58 -34.04 9.54 8.59
C LEU A 58 -34.78 8.22 8.83
N PHE A 59 -34.30 7.12 8.25
CA PHE A 59 -34.84 5.77 8.48
C PHE A 59 -34.68 5.36 9.95
N TRP A 60 -33.50 5.57 10.54
CA TRP A 60 -33.26 5.24 11.95
C TRP A 60 -34.01 6.17 12.90
N ILE A 61 -34.15 7.47 12.59
CA ILE A 61 -35.01 8.37 13.37
C ILE A 61 -36.46 7.89 13.32
N VAL A 62 -36.99 7.56 12.14
CA VAL A 62 -38.38 7.08 12.00
C VAL A 62 -38.58 5.78 12.76
N VAL A 63 -37.70 4.78 12.58
CA VAL A 63 -37.79 3.49 13.29
C VAL A 63 -37.71 3.70 14.80
N THR A 64 -36.73 4.47 15.29
CA THR A 64 -36.55 4.72 16.74
C THR A 64 -37.71 5.52 17.33
N MET A 65 -38.25 6.51 16.61
CA MET A 65 -39.43 7.29 17.05
C MET A 65 -40.71 6.46 17.00
N THR A 66 -40.89 5.56 16.02
CA THR A 66 -42.02 4.63 16.00
C THR A 66 -41.90 3.57 17.10
N SER A 67 -40.70 3.07 17.40
CA SER A 67 -40.47 2.18 18.54
C SER A 67 -40.67 2.88 19.89
N TRP A 68 -40.34 4.17 19.99
CA TRP A 68 -40.63 5.00 21.17
C TRP A 68 -42.13 5.15 21.39
N GLN A 69 -42.88 5.60 20.38
CA GLN A 69 -44.33 5.78 20.49
C GLN A 69 -45.06 4.47 20.81
N LEU A 70 -44.51 3.34 20.36
CA LEU A 70 -44.96 2.01 20.74
C LEU A 70 -44.70 1.73 22.23
N LEU A 71 -43.51 2.04 22.76
CA LEU A 71 -43.15 1.76 24.16
C LEU A 71 -43.93 2.65 25.15
N GLU A 72 -44.18 3.92 24.80
CA GLU A 72 -45.02 4.81 25.61
C GLU A 72 -46.50 4.41 25.59
N SER A 73 -47.04 3.92 24.47
CA SER A 73 -48.45 3.55 24.37
C SER A 73 -48.82 2.27 25.14
N VAL A 74 -47.83 1.42 25.49
CA VAL A 74 -47.97 0.28 26.40
C VAL A 74 -47.41 0.54 27.82
N GLY A 75 -47.13 1.79 28.17
CA GLY A 75 -46.82 2.20 29.56
C GLY A 75 -45.38 1.92 30.02
N VAL A 76 -44.45 1.64 29.11
CA VAL A 76 -43.05 1.32 29.44
C VAL A 76 -42.18 2.59 29.41
N ARG A 77 -41.67 3.02 30.58
CA ARG A 77 -40.65 4.08 30.66
C ARG A 77 -39.24 3.51 30.47
N VAL A 78 -38.60 3.80 29.34
CA VAL A 78 -37.21 3.42 29.09
C VAL A 78 -36.24 4.42 29.74
N PRO A 79 -35.26 4.00 30.57
CA PRO A 79 -34.27 4.90 31.15
C PRO A 79 -33.44 5.62 30.07
N GLY A 80 -33.31 6.95 30.17
CA GLY A 80 -32.68 7.80 29.16
C GLY A 80 -31.22 7.46 28.79
N PHE A 81 -30.54 6.62 29.57
CA PHE A 81 -29.20 6.09 29.25
C PHE A 81 -29.21 5.07 28.10
N ILE A 82 -30.24 4.23 27.99
CA ILE A 82 -30.37 3.25 26.89
C ILE A 82 -30.59 3.99 25.54
N LEU A 83 -31.33 5.10 25.59
CA LEU A 83 -31.54 6.03 24.48
C LEU A 83 -30.25 6.72 23.98
N LYS A 84 -29.23 6.84 24.84
CA LYS A 84 -27.90 7.35 24.46
C LYS A 84 -26.98 6.25 23.91
N LEU A 85 -27.20 5.01 24.32
CA LEU A 85 -26.41 3.83 23.92
C LEU A 85 -26.70 3.36 22.49
N VAL A 86 -27.98 3.40 22.05
CA VAL A 86 -28.36 2.90 20.72
C VAL A 86 -27.77 3.76 19.59
N PRO A 87 -27.83 5.11 19.63
CA PRO A 87 -27.10 5.94 18.67
C PRO A 87 -25.59 5.79 18.82
N ALA A 88 -25.03 5.74 20.05
CA ALA A 88 -23.59 5.59 20.23
C ALA A 88 -23.04 4.26 19.66
N MET A 89 -23.79 3.16 19.79
CA MET A 89 -23.46 1.85 19.20
C MET A 89 -23.65 1.82 17.67
N MET A 90 -24.55 2.64 17.12
CA MET A 90 -24.84 2.69 15.68
C MET A 90 -24.03 3.72 14.89
N PHE A 91 -23.56 4.79 15.56
CA PHE A 91 -22.85 5.91 14.93
C PHE A 91 -21.34 5.95 15.26
N GLY A 92 -20.87 5.27 16.32
CA GLY A 92 -19.55 5.55 16.91
C GLY A 92 -18.32 4.86 16.31
N VAL A 93 -18.47 3.81 15.47
CA VAL A 93 -17.31 3.07 14.95
C VAL A 93 -17.62 2.59 13.53
N GLN A 94 -17.47 3.47 12.53
CA GLN A 94 -17.41 3.09 11.11
C GLN A 94 -16.09 2.37 10.84
N VAL A 95 -15.94 1.16 11.38
CA VAL A 95 -14.79 0.30 11.08
C VAL A 95 -15.22 -0.72 10.03
N PRO A 96 -14.39 -1.00 8.99
CA PRO A 96 -14.58 -2.08 7.98
C PRO A 96 -14.79 -3.51 8.54
N MET A 97 -14.91 -3.66 9.86
CA MET A 97 -15.05 -4.93 10.58
C MET A 97 -16.46 -5.52 10.51
N LEU A 98 -17.44 -4.81 9.96
CA LEU A 98 -18.84 -5.19 10.07
C LEU A 98 -19.42 -5.65 8.72
N SER A 99 -19.81 -6.94 8.64
CA SER A 99 -20.45 -7.49 7.44
C SER A 99 -21.86 -6.90 7.20
N ARG A 100 -22.17 -6.55 5.95
CA ARG A 100 -23.42 -5.85 5.56
C ARG A 100 -24.64 -6.77 5.57
N GLN A 101 -24.48 -8.06 5.22
CA GLN A 101 -25.59 -9.03 5.17
C GLN A 101 -26.03 -9.54 6.54
N SER A 102 -25.11 -9.81 7.47
CA SER A 102 -25.47 -10.30 8.81
C SER A 102 -26.23 -9.27 9.65
N SER A 103 -26.10 -7.98 9.30
CA SER A 103 -26.77 -6.89 10.00
C SER A 103 -28.29 -6.93 9.82
N TRP A 104 -28.78 -7.28 8.64
CA TRP A 104 -30.22 -7.32 8.36
C TRP A 104 -30.94 -8.48 9.05
N TYR A 105 -30.36 -9.69 9.00
CA TYR A 105 -30.92 -10.85 9.68
C TYR A 105 -30.94 -10.67 11.20
N PHE A 106 -29.87 -10.12 11.78
CA PHE A 106 -29.82 -9.78 13.20
C PHE A 106 -30.95 -8.81 13.59
N ILE A 107 -31.12 -7.72 12.84
CA ILE A 107 -32.17 -6.73 13.10
C ILE A 107 -33.56 -7.37 12.98
N LEU A 108 -33.82 -8.10 11.89
CA LEU A 108 -35.11 -8.74 11.65
C LEU A 108 -35.47 -9.75 12.75
N LEU A 109 -34.53 -10.63 13.11
CA LEU A 109 -34.74 -11.63 14.15
C LEU A 109 -34.90 -10.98 15.54
N THR A 110 -34.19 -9.89 15.82
CA THR A 110 -34.33 -9.14 17.08
C THR A 110 -35.72 -8.49 17.15
N VAL A 111 -36.16 -7.84 16.07
CA VAL A 111 -37.48 -7.20 16.00
C VAL A 111 -38.59 -8.23 16.13
N LEU A 112 -38.51 -9.37 15.42
CA LEU A 112 -39.49 -10.44 15.51
C LEU A 112 -39.55 -11.08 16.90
N GLY A 113 -38.39 -11.30 17.53
CA GLY A 113 -38.32 -11.87 18.87
C GLY A 113 -38.86 -10.93 19.95
N VAL A 114 -38.52 -9.64 19.89
CA VAL A 114 -39.03 -8.62 20.82
C VAL A 114 -40.54 -8.42 20.62
N ALA A 115 -41.00 -8.32 19.38
CA ALA A 115 -42.43 -8.18 19.08
C ALA A 115 -43.25 -9.36 19.59
N GLY A 116 -42.76 -10.60 19.43
CA GLY A 116 -43.41 -11.80 19.96
C GLY A 116 -43.51 -11.83 21.48
N ILE A 117 -42.44 -11.43 22.19
CA ILE A 117 -42.49 -11.31 23.66
C ILE A 117 -43.48 -10.21 24.09
N MET A 118 -43.50 -9.07 23.39
CA MET A 118 -44.38 -7.95 23.71
C MET A 118 -45.86 -8.23 23.42
N SER A 119 -46.19 -9.13 22.49
CA SER A 119 -47.57 -9.55 22.22
C SER A 119 -48.11 -10.58 23.23
N GLY A 120 -47.35 -10.95 24.26
CA GLY A 120 -47.76 -11.92 25.27
C GLY A 120 -47.77 -13.38 24.77
N THR A 121 -47.41 -13.61 23.51
CA THR A 121 -47.17 -14.94 22.96
C THR A 121 -45.76 -15.38 23.32
N THR A 122 -45.64 -16.13 24.42
CA THR A 122 -44.42 -16.89 24.76
C THR A 122 -44.26 -18.10 23.83
N ASP A 123 -44.40 -17.88 22.52
CA ASP A 123 -44.24 -18.91 21.52
C ASP A 123 -42.75 -19.21 21.32
N ASN A 124 -42.43 -20.50 21.19
CA ASN A 124 -41.08 -21.03 20.94
C ASN A 124 -40.36 -20.30 19.79
N VAL A 125 -41.12 -19.73 18.84
CA VAL A 125 -40.61 -18.94 17.71
C VAL A 125 -39.97 -17.62 18.15
N ALA A 126 -40.54 -16.90 19.12
CA ALA A 126 -39.98 -15.62 19.60
C ALA A 126 -38.66 -15.85 20.34
N VAL A 127 -38.60 -16.89 21.18
CA VAL A 127 -37.40 -17.33 21.89
C VAL A 127 -36.32 -17.78 20.90
N LEU A 128 -36.70 -18.55 19.87
CA LEU A 128 -35.79 -18.98 18.80
C LEU A 128 -35.21 -17.79 18.02
N CYS A 129 -36.04 -16.81 17.66
CA CYS A 129 -35.60 -15.59 16.96
C CYS A 129 -34.59 -14.78 17.81
N LEU A 130 -34.84 -14.63 19.11
CA LEU A 130 -33.90 -13.98 20.04
C LEU A 130 -32.61 -14.79 20.21
N GLY A 131 -32.71 -16.11 20.38
CA GLY A 131 -31.55 -17.01 20.46
C GLY A 131 -30.66 -16.93 19.23
N LEU A 132 -31.26 -16.94 18.03
CA LEU A 132 -30.54 -16.76 16.77
C LEU A 132 -29.93 -15.36 16.65
N SER A 133 -30.62 -14.31 17.12
CA SER A 133 -30.07 -12.96 17.14
C SER A 133 -28.83 -12.85 18.04
N VAL A 134 -28.90 -13.41 19.25
CA VAL A 134 -27.76 -13.46 20.17
C VAL A 134 -26.61 -14.26 19.57
N ALA A 135 -26.89 -15.41 18.95
CA ALA A 135 -25.86 -16.22 18.28
C ALA A 135 -25.19 -15.46 17.11
N LEU A 136 -25.97 -14.74 16.29
CA LEU A 136 -25.45 -13.91 15.21
C LEU A 136 -24.61 -12.74 15.75
N PHE A 137 -25.05 -12.11 16.83
CA PHE A 137 -24.28 -11.05 17.50
C PHE A 137 -22.98 -11.58 18.09
N ALA A 138 -23.01 -12.72 18.79
CA ALA A 138 -21.83 -13.35 19.36
C ALA A 138 -20.82 -13.76 18.26
N ARG A 139 -21.30 -14.37 17.17
CA ARG A 139 -20.46 -14.67 15.99
C ARG A 139 -19.84 -13.41 15.42
N ARG A 140 -20.62 -12.32 15.28
CA ARG A 140 -20.15 -11.04 14.74
C ARG A 140 -19.10 -10.40 15.63
N LEU A 141 -19.31 -10.41 16.94
CA LEU A 141 -18.36 -9.90 17.91
C LEU A 141 -17.06 -10.71 17.83
N PHE A 142 -17.16 -12.04 17.80
CA PHE A 142 -16.02 -12.93 17.64
C PHE A 142 -15.22 -12.63 16.36
N VAL A 143 -15.86 -12.60 15.19
CA VAL A 143 -15.20 -12.29 13.91
C VAL A 143 -14.53 -10.90 13.96
N SER A 144 -15.19 -9.91 14.58
CA SER A 144 -14.62 -8.56 14.70
C SER A 144 -13.37 -8.55 15.57
N LEU A 145 -13.38 -9.24 16.71
CA LEU A 145 -12.23 -9.34 17.62
C LEU A 145 -11.05 -10.09 16.97
N VAL A 146 -11.33 -11.19 16.27
CA VAL A 146 -10.31 -11.95 15.53
C VAL A 146 -9.74 -11.10 14.39
N THR A 147 -10.60 -10.37 13.66
CA THR A 147 -10.17 -9.42 12.62
C THR A 147 -9.29 -8.33 13.20
N LEU A 148 -9.69 -7.69 14.29
CA LEU A 148 -8.90 -6.64 14.96
C LEU A 148 -7.51 -7.15 15.37
N ARG A 149 -7.42 -8.37 15.90
CA ARG A 149 -6.15 -8.97 16.30
C ARG A 149 -5.22 -9.24 15.11
N ALA A 150 -5.77 -9.65 13.98
CA ALA A 150 -5.02 -9.94 12.76
C ALA A 150 -4.75 -8.69 11.90
N SER A 151 -5.52 -7.62 12.06
CA SER A 151 -5.33 -6.37 11.34
C SER A 151 -4.03 -5.69 11.73
N THR A 152 -3.42 -5.05 10.75
CA THR A 152 -2.30 -4.14 10.98
C THR A 152 -2.86 -2.84 11.55
N PRO A 153 -2.35 -2.33 12.70
CA PRO A 153 -2.87 -1.10 13.30
C PRO A 153 -2.48 0.15 12.50
N THR A 154 -1.44 0.03 11.65
CA THR A 154 -0.84 1.10 10.84
C THR A 154 -1.86 2.01 10.17
N PRO A 155 -2.88 1.56 9.42
CA PRO A 155 -3.76 2.47 8.69
C PRO A 155 -4.56 3.38 9.62
N LEU A 156 -5.09 2.83 10.72
CA LEU A 156 -5.86 3.58 11.72
C LEU A 156 -4.95 4.52 12.53
N VAL A 157 -3.81 4.00 12.98
CA VAL A 157 -2.84 4.79 13.75
C VAL A 157 -2.31 5.93 12.91
N PHE A 158 -1.93 5.70 11.64
CA PHE A 158 -1.41 6.76 10.78
C PHE A 158 -2.44 7.84 10.50
N GLN A 159 -3.72 7.50 10.23
CA GLN A 159 -4.76 8.52 10.04
C GLN A 159 -4.97 9.36 11.30
N LEU A 160 -4.99 8.74 12.48
CA LEU A 160 -5.12 9.49 13.73
C LEU A 160 -3.89 10.36 13.99
N VAL A 161 -2.70 9.78 13.83
CA VAL A 161 -1.43 10.45 14.11
C VAL A 161 -1.20 11.60 13.13
N SER A 162 -1.44 11.43 11.83
CA SER A 162 -1.19 12.47 10.81
C SER A 162 -1.93 13.79 11.09
N HIS A 163 -3.15 13.73 11.63
CA HIS A 163 -3.96 14.90 11.93
C HIS A 163 -3.45 15.68 13.16
N VAL A 164 -2.91 14.96 14.14
CA VAL A 164 -2.54 15.54 15.44
C VAL A 164 -1.07 15.95 15.45
N MET A 165 -0.21 15.24 14.70
CA MET A 165 1.24 15.51 14.65
C MET A 165 1.55 16.94 14.19
N PRO A 166 2.14 17.79 15.04
CA PRO A 166 2.62 19.10 14.63
C PRO A 166 3.83 18.95 13.72
N ARG A 167 3.99 19.91 12.79
CA ARG A 167 5.31 20.13 12.19
C ARG A 167 6.22 20.72 13.27
N TYR A 168 7.31 20.04 13.57
CA TYR A 168 8.38 20.56 14.41
C TYR A 168 9.72 20.37 13.72
N SER A 169 10.68 21.22 14.06
CA SER A 169 12.03 21.19 13.50
C SER A 169 13.02 21.42 14.63
N PHE A 170 14.17 20.77 14.56
CA PHE A 170 15.24 21.01 15.52
C PHE A 170 15.85 22.39 15.30
N THR A 171 16.25 23.07 16.38
CA THR A 171 17.21 24.18 16.26
C THR A 171 18.53 23.64 15.73
N ARG A 172 19.41 24.53 15.26
CA ARG A 172 20.73 24.12 14.76
C ARG A 172 21.54 23.39 15.85
N GLU A 173 21.46 23.87 17.09
CA GLU A 173 22.11 23.22 18.22
C GLU A 173 21.55 21.81 18.49
N GLN A 174 20.22 21.67 18.52
CA GLN A 174 19.53 20.39 18.72
C GLN A 174 19.87 19.40 17.60
N PHE A 175 19.98 19.89 16.35
CA PHE A 175 20.26 19.08 15.18
C PHE A 175 21.51 18.22 15.35
N PHE A 176 22.57 18.70 16.00
CA PHE A 176 23.82 17.95 16.19
C PHE A 176 23.92 17.19 17.51
N ARG A 177 22.92 17.35 18.41
CA ARG A 177 22.96 16.88 19.81
C ARG A 177 21.81 15.94 20.18
N THR A 178 21.04 15.42 19.21
CA THR A 178 19.82 14.62 19.48
C THR A 178 20.06 13.28 20.20
N ASP A 179 21.31 12.83 20.24
CA ASP A 179 21.79 11.62 20.90
C ASP A 179 22.68 11.91 22.12
N ASN A 180 22.77 13.16 22.59
CA ASN A 180 23.58 13.61 23.73
C ASN A 180 25.10 13.34 23.59
N PRO A 181 25.73 13.78 22.49
CA PRO A 181 27.17 13.61 22.29
C PRO A 181 27.97 14.55 23.22
N PRO A 182 29.25 14.24 23.51
CA PRO A 182 30.19 15.21 24.06
C PRO A 182 30.30 16.45 23.16
N GLU A 183 30.58 17.61 23.73
CA GLU A 183 30.60 18.87 22.99
C GLU A 183 31.62 18.88 21.84
N ALA A 184 32.78 18.23 22.04
CA ALA A 184 33.78 18.07 20.97
C ALA A 184 33.23 17.29 19.75
N ILE A 185 32.37 16.29 19.97
CA ILE A 185 31.73 15.52 18.89
C ILE A 185 30.64 16.35 18.22
N ALA A 186 29.84 17.10 18.98
CA ALA A 186 28.84 18.00 18.41
C ALA A 186 29.47 19.05 17.48
N GLN A 187 30.56 19.69 17.92
CA GLN A 187 31.31 20.66 17.11
C GLN A 187 32.01 20.02 15.91
N LYS A 188 32.42 18.75 16.01
CA LYS A 188 32.98 18.00 14.87
C LYS A 188 31.92 17.78 13.79
N ARG A 189 30.73 17.32 14.18
CA ARG A 189 29.60 17.11 13.26
C ARG A 189 29.16 18.40 12.58
N GLU A 190 29.06 19.50 13.32
CA GLU A 190 28.68 20.80 12.77
C GLU A 190 29.66 21.27 11.71
N ARG A 191 30.98 21.21 12.00
CA ARG A 191 32.03 21.55 11.02
C ARG A 191 31.97 20.66 9.79
N ALA A 192 31.85 19.34 9.97
CA ALA A 192 31.77 18.40 8.86
C ALA A 192 30.54 18.63 7.96
N PHE A 193 29.39 18.94 8.58
CA PHE A 193 28.15 19.24 7.87
C PHE A 193 28.28 20.49 6.98
N ASP A 194 28.81 21.58 7.53
CA ASP A 194 29.01 22.83 6.77
C ASP A 194 30.06 22.67 5.67
N GLN A 195 31.17 21.98 5.97
CA GLN A 195 32.21 21.68 4.98
C GLN A 195 31.67 20.85 3.82
N MET A 196 30.83 19.84 4.11
CA MET A 196 30.21 19.03 3.07
C MET A 196 29.27 19.87 2.21
N LYS A 197 28.44 20.74 2.81
CA LYS A 197 27.57 21.64 2.06
C LYS A 197 28.37 22.57 1.15
N GLN A 198 29.41 23.23 1.68
CA GLN A 198 30.26 24.13 0.91
C GLN A 198 30.95 23.39 -0.24
N LYS A 199 31.48 22.19 0.03
CA LYS A 199 32.09 21.33 -0.98
C LYS A 199 31.08 20.98 -2.09
N TRP A 200 29.85 20.65 -1.71
CA TRP A 200 28.81 20.29 -2.67
C TRP A 200 28.38 21.47 -3.53
N ASP A 201 28.21 22.64 -2.94
CA ASP A 201 27.88 23.86 -3.69
C ASP A 201 28.97 24.22 -4.71
N ALA A 202 30.23 24.05 -4.33
CA ALA A 202 31.36 24.28 -5.23
C ALA A 202 31.48 23.20 -6.32
N LYS A 203 31.14 21.95 -5.99
CA LYS A 203 31.25 20.81 -6.92
C LYS A 203 30.08 20.77 -7.92
N TRP A 204 28.87 21.17 -7.52
CA TRP A 204 27.64 21.07 -8.30
C TRP A 204 26.91 22.42 -8.48
N PRO A 205 27.58 23.46 -9.01
CA PRO A 205 26.99 24.79 -9.09
C PRO A 205 25.72 24.83 -9.95
N LYS A 206 25.66 24.08 -11.07
CA LYS A 206 24.47 24.08 -11.93
C LYS A 206 23.32 23.31 -11.30
N CYS A 207 23.58 22.16 -10.67
CA CYS A 207 22.54 21.42 -9.96
C CYS A 207 21.95 22.28 -8.83
N VAL A 208 22.76 23.07 -8.11
CA VAL A 208 22.28 23.99 -7.07
C VAL A 208 21.33 25.04 -7.66
N GLU A 209 21.75 25.72 -8.72
CA GLU A 209 20.94 26.74 -9.41
C GLU A 209 19.61 26.17 -9.91
N MET A 210 19.66 25.04 -10.63
CA MET A 210 18.47 24.41 -11.19
C MET A 210 17.54 23.86 -10.10
N SER A 211 18.10 23.30 -9.02
CA SER A 211 17.32 22.80 -7.89
C SER A 211 16.59 23.91 -7.15
N ALA A 212 17.19 25.10 -7.04
CA ALA A 212 16.52 26.26 -6.44
C ALA A 212 15.28 26.64 -7.24
N TYR A 213 15.41 26.77 -8.57
CA TYR A 213 14.28 27.08 -9.45
C TYR A 213 13.18 26.00 -9.41
N LEU A 214 13.57 24.73 -9.55
CA LEU A 214 12.62 23.62 -9.54
C LEU A 214 11.93 23.46 -8.18
N SER A 215 12.60 23.79 -7.08
CA SER A 215 11.98 23.74 -5.75
C SER A 215 10.88 24.78 -5.56
N GLU A 216 10.83 25.83 -6.38
CA GLU A 216 9.72 26.79 -6.41
C GLU A 216 8.62 26.36 -7.40
N SER A 217 9.01 25.83 -8.56
CA SER A 217 8.09 25.63 -9.69
C SER A 217 7.61 24.19 -9.90
N PHE A 218 8.25 23.18 -9.29
CA PHE A 218 7.95 21.77 -9.49
C PHE A 218 7.63 21.06 -8.16
N SER A 219 6.33 20.84 -7.91
CA SER A 219 5.82 20.27 -6.67
C SER A 219 6.40 18.91 -6.32
N ASP A 220 6.59 18.06 -7.32
CA ASP A 220 7.04 16.69 -7.15
C ASP A 220 8.49 16.65 -6.65
N LEU A 221 9.35 17.51 -7.21
CA LEU A 221 10.71 17.64 -6.71
C LEU A 221 10.71 18.20 -5.28
N ARG A 222 9.96 19.28 -5.02
CA ARG A 222 9.85 19.86 -3.67
C ARG A 222 9.33 18.83 -2.64
N PHE A 223 8.41 17.96 -3.04
CA PHE A 223 7.93 16.87 -2.20
C PHE A 223 9.01 15.80 -1.99
N ALA A 224 9.70 15.38 -3.04
CA ALA A 224 10.73 14.34 -2.96
C ALA A 224 12.00 14.81 -2.23
N SER A 225 12.41 16.08 -2.37
CA SER A 225 13.53 16.68 -1.63
C SER A 225 13.16 16.90 -0.17
N GLY A 226 11.93 17.36 0.09
CA GLY A 226 11.39 17.62 1.42
C GLY A 226 11.11 16.36 2.28
N ASN A 227 11.20 15.16 1.71
CA ASN A 227 10.87 13.90 2.37
C ASN A 227 11.96 12.82 2.16
N ARG A 228 13.22 13.13 2.47
CA ARG A 228 14.34 12.17 2.38
C ARG A 228 14.86 11.68 3.72
N VAL A 229 14.75 12.53 4.74
CA VAL A 229 15.22 12.23 6.09
C VAL A 229 14.09 12.43 7.09
N PHE A 230 14.31 11.99 8.32
CA PHE A 230 13.33 12.13 9.38
C PHE A 230 12.92 13.61 9.58
N LEU A 231 11.61 13.88 9.58
CA LEU A 231 11.00 15.22 9.43
C LEU A 231 11.65 16.35 10.25
N PRO A 232 12.01 16.19 11.53
CA PRO A 232 12.59 17.26 12.33
C PRO A 232 13.97 17.75 11.87
N PHE A 233 14.71 16.93 11.12
CA PHE A 233 16.01 17.30 10.54
C PHE A 233 15.87 18.09 9.23
N MET A 234 14.72 18.00 8.56
CA MET A 234 14.54 18.50 7.18
C MET A 234 14.87 19.98 7.02
N LYS A 235 14.52 20.83 7.99
CA LYS A 235 14.70 22.29 7.92
C LYS A 235 16.13 22.71 7.57
N HIS A 236 17.14 22.00 8.08
CA HIS A 236 18.55 22.34 7.84
C HIS A 236 19.10 21.75 6.53
N LEU A 237 18.29 20.96 5.82
CA LEU A 237 18.61 20.32 4.56
C LEU A 237 17.82 20.89 3.37
N GLU A 238 16.87 21.80 3.60
CA GLU A 238 16.02 22.38 2.54
C GLU A 238 16.83 23.03 1.41
N ASN A 239 17.99 23.61 1.75
CA ASN A 239 18.89 24.26 0.78
C ASN A 239 19.99 23.33 0.24
N TRP A 240 19.97 22.04 0.58
CA TRP A 240 20.90 21.07 0.02
C TRP A 240 20.40 20.61 -1.34
N CYS A 241 21.25 20.79 -2.36
CA CYS A 241 21.03 20.15 -3.64
C CYS A 241 21.37 18.66 -3.54
N ASP A 242 20.55 17.82 -4.16
CA ASP A 242 20.92 16.42 -4.42
C ASP A 242 21.52 16.32 -5.84
N PRO A 243 22.81 15.95 -6.00
CA PRO A 243 23.56 15.96 -7.25
C PRO A 243 22.86 15.35 -8.47
N CYS A 244 22.19 14.20 -8.30
CA CYS A 244 21.51 13.49 -9.40
C CYS A 244 19.99 13.78 -9.44
N THR A 245 19.56 14.91 -8.89
CA THR A 245 18.20 15.40 -9.11
C THR A 245 17.96 15.73 -10.58
N VAL A 246 18.97 16.30 -11.24
CA VAL A 246 18.91 16.67 -12.66
C VAL A 246 20.04 15.95 -13.37
N VAL A 247 19.67 15.09 -14.32
CA VAL A 247 20.61 14.24 -15.07
C VAL A 247 20.54 14.56 -16.55
N ASN A 248 21.69 14.59 -17.21
CA ASN A 248 21.81 14.90 -18.63
C ASN A 248 21.98 13.63 -19.47
N ALA A 249 22.74 12.65 -18.95
CA ALA A 249 23.06 11.43 -19.68
C ALA A 249 23.25 10.24 -18.74
N VAL A 250 23.35 9.07 -19.35
CA VAL A 250 23.71 7.81 -18.67
C VAL A 250 24.76 7.10 -19.51
N ASP A 251 25.78 6.59 -18.84
CA ASP A 251 26.88 5.81 -19.43
C ASP A 251 27.00 4.50 -18.64
N LYS A 252 26.57 3.40 -19.26
CA LYS A 252 26.38 2.10 -18.60
C LYS A 252 25.54 2.24 -17.32
N THR A 253 26.15 2.00 -16.16
CA THR A 253 25.52 2.05 -14.83
C THR A 253 25.61 3.41 -14.16
N ASP A 254 26.33 4.38 -14.75
CA ASP A 254 26.55 5.69 -14.15
C ASP A 254 25.56 6.72 -14.72
N LEU A 255 24.98 7.54 -13.82
CA LEU A 255 24.30 8.77 -14.20
C LEU A 255 25.34 9.89 -14.35
N ILE A 256 25.16 10.72 -15.37
CA ILE A 256 25.92 11.94 -15.59
C ILE A 256 24.99 13.11 -15.30
N ASP A 257 25.27 13.82 -14.21
CA ASP A 257 24.52 15.03 -13.85
C ASP A 257 24.79 16.19 -14.80
N ILE A 258 24.08 17.31 -14.61
CA ILE A 258 24.21 18.50 -15.48
C ILE A 258 25.52 19.27 -15.28
N ASP A 259 26.24 19.00 -14.19
CA ASP A 259 27.60 19.50 -13.94
C ASP A 259 28.68 18.58 -14.56
N GLY A 260 28.30 17.39 -15.03
CA GLY A 260 29.17 16.42 -15.70
C GLY A 260 29.79 15.38 -14.77
N HIS A 261 29.38 15.31 -13.49
CA HIS A 261 29.90 14.29 -12.57
C HIS A 261 29.19 12.96 -12.78
N ARG A 262 29.96 11.89 -12.56
CA ARG A 262 29.51 10.50 -12.71
C ARG A 262 29.18 9.90 -11.35
N LEU A 263 27.97 9.36 -11.21
CA LEU A 263 27.53 8.67 -10.01
C LEU A 263 26.96 7.31 -10.38
N THR A 264 27.48 6.25 -9.77
CA THR A 264 27.01 4.88 -10.01
C THR A 264 25.60 4.70 -9.49
N ASP A 265 24.66 4.37 -10.37
CA ASP A 265 23.25 4.27 -10.03
C ASP A 265 22.92 2.96 -9.35
N VAL A 266 22.64 3.04 -8.05
CA VAL A 266 22.05 1.94 -7.30
C VAL A 266 20.60 2.24 -6.91
N SER A 267 20.01 3.30 -7.47
CA SER A 267 18.58 3.61 -7.35
C SER A 267 17.71 2.70 -8.21
N GLY A 268 18.25 2.22 -9.33
CA GLY A 268 17.59 1.35 -10.31
C GLY A 268 16.37 1.98 -10.96
N SER A 269 16.32 3.32 -11.06
CA SER A 269 15.16 4.08 -11.57
C SER A 269 13.84 3.60 -10.94
N TYR A 270 13.81 3.52 -9.60
CA TYR A 270 12.66 3.04 -8.83
C TYR A 270 12.20 1.61 -9.17
N GLY A 271 13.12 0.79 -9.69
CA GLY A 271 12.88 -0.58 -10.12
C GLY A 271 12.61 -0.75 -11.62
N VAL A 272 12.48 0.34 -12.39
CA VAL A 272 12.32 0.29 -13.86
C VAL A 272 13.55 -0.28 -14.53
N ASN A 273 14.75 0.14 -14.10
CA ASN A 273 15.99 -0.27 -14.75
C ASN A 273 16.37 -1.70 -14.30
N VAL A 274 15.75 -2.72 -14.90
CA VAL A 274 16.16 -4.12 -14.72
C VAL A 274 17.29 -4.45 -15.70
N CYS A 275 17.11 -4.14 -16.97
CA CYS A 275 17.99 -4.64 -18.03
C CYS A 275 19.29 -3.88 -18.23
N GLY A 276 19.42 -2.68 -17.67
CA GLY A 276 20.49 -1.74 -17.97
C GLY A 276 20.03 -0.62 -18.91
N TYR A 277 20.55 0.59 -18.71
CA TYR A 277 20.09 1.76 -19.46
C TYR A 277 20.34 1.62 -20.96
N ASP A 278 21.51 1.13 -21.36
CA ASP A 278 21.87 1.00 -22.77
C ASP A 278 20.98 -0.03 -23.49
N ARG A 279 20.62 -1.11 -22.79
CA ARG A 279 19.70 -2.11 -23.35
C ARG A 279 18.29 -1.55 -23.51
N TYR A 280 17.79 -0.75 -22.55
CA TYR A 280 16.50 -0.08 -22.74
C TYR A 280 16.51 0.95 -23.87
N LYS A 281 17.60 1.73 -24.03
CA LYS A 281 17.75 2.61 -25.20
C LYS A 281 17.64 1.79 -26.50
N GLN A 282 18.33 0.65 -26.57
CA GLN A 282 18.25 -0.25 -27.72
C GLN A 282 16.81 -0.75 -27.95
N PHE A 283 16.13 -1.25 -26.91
CA PHE A 283 14.74 -1.71 -27.03
C PHE A 283 13.80 -0.61 -27.51
N ILE A 284 13.97 0.62 -27.02
CA ILE A 284 13.16 1.77 -27.42
C ILE A 284 13.44 2.13 -28.88
N THR A 285 14.71 2.23 -29.28
CA THR A 285 15.09 2.58 -30.66
C THR A 285 14.62 1.52 -31.64
N GLU A 286 14.95 0.25 -31.43
CA GLU A 286 14.56 -0.85 -32.33
C GLU A 286 13.05 -1.10 -32.30
N GLY A 287 12.40 -0.85 -31.17
CA GLY A 287 10.94 -0.92 -31.04
C GLY A 287 10.25 0.20 -31.80
N TRP A 288 10.78 1.42 -31.70
CA TRP A 288 10.27 2.58 -32.43
C TRP A 288 10.37 2.40 -33.93
N GLU A 289 11.46 1.80 -34.43
CA GLU A 289 11.62 1.49 -35.85
C GLU A 289 10.46 0.62 -36.40
N LEU A 290 9.88 -0.27 -35.57
CA LEU A 290 8.73 -1.09 -35.96
C LEU A 290 7.41 -0.30 -36.00
N THR A 291 7.30 0.80 -35.26
CA THR A 291 6.02 1.51 -35.04
C THR A 291 6.00 2.93 -35.60
N LYS A 292 7.16 3.49 -36.00
CA LYS A 292 7.29 4.91 -36.35
C LYS A 292 6.40 5.36 -37.50
N ASN A 293 6.06 4.46 -38.43
CA ASN A 293 5.20 4.77 -39.56
C ASN A 293 3.75 5.06 -39.13
N VAL A 294 3.27 4.45 -38.04
CA VAL A 294 1.97 4.78 -37.43
C VAL A 294 2.11 5.88 -36.36
N GLY A 295 3.34 6.16 -35.92
CA GLY A 295 3.63 7.18 -34.92
C GLY A 295 2.96 6.89 -33.57
N CYS A 296 2.35 7.91 -32.99
CA CYS A 296 1.63 7.85 -31.72
C CYS A 296 0.10 7.86 -31.89
N VAL A 297 -0.43 7.27 -32.99
CA VAL A 297 -1.89 7.15 -33.19
C VAL A 297 -2.53 6.43 -32.01
N LEU A 298 -3.68 6.96 -31.56
CA LEU A 298 -4.47 6.46 -30.44
C LEU A 298 -5.87 6.06 -30.90
N GLY A 299 -6.48 5.07 -30.25
CA GLY A 299 -7.80 4.52 -30.59
C GLY A 299 -7.69 3.18 -31.30
N PRO A 300 -7.29 3.13 -32.59
CA PRO A 300 -6.89 1.88 -33.24
C PRO A 300 -5.64 1.27 -32.59
N VAL A 301 -5.46 -0.04 -32.74
CA VAL A 301 -4.32 -0.78 -32.17
C VAL A 301 -3.28 -1.12 -33.24
N HIS A 302 -2.00 -1.11 -32.86
CA HIS A 302 -0.91 -1.56 -33.73
C HIS A 302 -0.82 -3.10 -33.76
N PRO A 303 -0.45 -3.74 -34.90
CA PRO A 303 -0.38 -5.21 -35.00
C PRO A 303 0.51 -5.91 -33.97
N LEU A 304 1.59 -5.24 -33.50
CA LEU A 304 2.47 -5.78 -32.44
C LEU A 304 1.75 -6.08 -31.12
N LEU A 305 0.56 -5.50 -30.90
CA LEU A 305 -0.27 -5.82 -29.75
C LEU A 305 -0.52 -7.34 -29.64
N MET A 306 -0.74 -8.01 -30.78
CA MET A 306 -1.00 -9.45 -30.81
C MET A 306 0.19 -10.24 -30.25
N GLU A 307 1.40 -9.96 -30.72
CA GLU A 307 2.61 -10.65 -30.28
C GLU A 307 2.91 -10.39 -28.81
N ASN A 308 2.80 -9.14 -28.36
CA ASN A 308 2.99 -8.80 -26.95
C ASN A 308 1.99 -9.54 -26.05
N ILE A 309 0.72 -9.63 -26.46
CA ILE A 309 -0.29 -10.41 -25.74
C ILE A 309 0.08 -11.90 -25.71
N MET A 310 0.53 -12.49 -26.82
CA MET A 310 0.92 -13.90 -26.86
C MET A 310 2.06 -14.19 -25.86
N ILE A 311 3.12 -13.37 -25.86
CA ILE A 311 4.25 -13.53 -24.96
C ILE A 311 3.83 -13.30 -23.49
N LEU A 312 3.04 -12.26 -23.21
CA LEU A 312 2.56 -12.00 -21.85
C LEU A 312 1.68 -13.15 -21.34
N LYS A 313 0.84 -13.75 -22.18
CA LYS A 313 0.04 -14.94 -21.82
C LYS A 313 0.91 -16.16 -21.54
N GLU A 314 1.94 -16.39 -22.34
CA GLU A 314 2.91 -17.48 -22.15
C GLU A 314 3.63 -17.33 -20.80
N ILE A 315 4.17 -16.14 -20.52
CA ILE A 315 4.92 -15.85 -19.29
C ILE A 315 4.02 -15.90 -18.05
N SER A 316 2.87 -15.24 -18.10
CA SER A 316 1.95 -15.17 -16.96
C SER A 316 1.13 -16.45 -16.77
N LYS A 317 1.06 -17.32 -17.79
CA LYS A 317 0.17 -18.48 -17.88
C LYS A 317 -1.31 -18.08 -17.72
N LYS A 318 -1.72 -17.00 -18.38
CA LYS A 318 -3.09 -16.43 -18.34
C LYS A 318 -3.74 -16.35 -19.71
N GLU A 319 -5.05 -16.14 -19.71
CA GLU A 319 -5.88 -16.21 -20.90
C GLU A 319 -6.04 -14.85 -21.59
N GLU A 320 -6.12 -13.78 -20.80
CA GLU A 320 -6.36 -12.41 -21.28
C GLU A 320 -5.40 -11.40 -20.66
N VAL A 321 -5.19 -10.29 -21.39
CA VAL A 321 -4.25 -9.21 -21.05
C VAL A 321 -4.95 -7.87 -21.29
N SER A 322 -4.76 -6.92 -20.37
CA SER A 322 -5.23 -5.54 -20.47
C SER A 322 -4.08 -4.56 -20.20
N PHE A 323 -4.02 -3.46 -20.95
CA PHE A 323 -2.97 -2.44 -20.85
C PHE A 323 -3.51 -1.14 -20.22
N HIS A 324 -2.64 -0.47 -19.47
CA HIS A 324 -2.90 0.74 -18.67
C HIS A 324 -1.65 1.64 -18.67
N MET A 325 -1.74 2.84 -18.09
CA MET A 325 -0.64 3.81 -18.10
C MET A 325 0.27 3.76 -16.88
N SER A 326 -0.13 3.03 -15.83
CA SER A 326 0.69 2.86 -14.64
C SER A 326 0.37 1.56 -13.91
N GLY A 327 1.28 1.14 -13.03
CA GLY A 327 1.00 0.06 -12.09
C GLY A 327 -0.18 0.36 -11.17
N THR A 328 -0.36 1.62 -10.74
CA THR A 328 -1.53 2.06 -9.95
C THR A 328 -2.82 1.78 -10.71
N GLU A 329 -2.91 2.20 -11.97
CA GLU A 329 -4.11 1.95 -12.80
C GLU A 329 -4.35 0.46 -13.03
N ALA A 330 -3.29 -0.34 -13.20
CA ALA A 330 -3.41 -1.77 -13.41
C ALA A 330 -3.92 -2.48 -12.14
N VAL A 331 -3.45 -2.10 -10.94
CA VAL A 331 -4.02 -2.57 -9.67
C VAL A 331 -5.48 -2.14 -9.52
N MET A 332 -5.80 -0.86 -9.81
CA MET A 332 -7.17 -0.35 -9.79
C MET A 332 -8.10 -1.15 -10.72
N CYS A 333 -7.62 -1.46 -11.92
CA CYS A 333 -8.33 -2.27 -12.90
C CYS A 333 -8.56 -3.69 -12.37
N ALA A 334 -7.50 -4.37 -11.92
CA ALA A 334 -7.59 -5.73 -11.40
C ALA A 334 -8.60 -5.82 -10.25
N VAL A 335 -8.52 -4.91 -9.26
CA VAL A 335 -9.46 -4.84 -8.12
C VAL A 335 -10.90 -4.58 -8.58
N ARG A 336 -11.10 -3.67 -9.54
CA ARG A 336 -12.45 -3.38 -10.08
C ARG A 336 -13.03 -4.61 -10.78
N LEU A 337 -12.23 -5.29 -11.60
CA LEU A 337 -12.67 -6.46 -12.37
C LEU A 337 -13.01 -7.65 -11.47
N VAL A 338 -12.22 -7.95 -10.43
CA VAL A 338 -12.57 -9.03 -9.49
C VAL A 338 -13.82 -8.70 -8.69
N ARG A 339 -14.01 -7.46 -8.23
CA ARG A 339 -15.24 -7.06 -7.54
C ARG A 339 -16.45 -7.19 -8.45
N PHE A 340 -16.31 -6.76 -9.70
CA PHE A 340 -17.33 -6.92 -10.73
C PHE A 340 -17.65 -8.41 -10.95
N ASN A 341 -16.68 -9.25 -11.26
CA ASN A 341 -16.95 -10.64 -11.64
C ASN A 341 -17.34 -11.55 -10.47
N THR A 342 -16.97 -11.21 -9.23
CA THR A 342 -17.31 -12.00 -8.03
C THR A 342 -18.54 -11.47 -7.28
N ASN A 343 -18.96 -10.23 -7.50
CA ASN A 343 -19.95 -9.50 -6.69
C ASN A 343 -19.61 -9.42 -5.19
N LYS A 344 -18.33 -9.62 -4.83
CA LYS A 344 -17.87 -9.51 -3.45
C LYS A 344 -17.23 -8.12 -3.22
N PRO A 345 -17.50 -7.46 -2.09
CA PRO A 345 -17.07 -6.07 -1.88
C PRO A 345 -15.63 -5.94 -1.38
N LEU A 346 -15.13 -6.89 -0.58
CA LEU A 346 -13.88 -6.72 0.13
C LEU A 346 -12.67 -7.19 -0.68
N ILE A 347 -11.56 -6.51 -0.49
CA ILE A 347 -10.24 -7.06 -0.80
C ILE A 347 -9.41 -7.19 0.48
N VAL A 348 -8.45 -8.09 0.48
CA VAL A 348 -7.44 -8.22 1.52
C VAL A 348 -6.10 -7.74 0.98
N MET A 349 -5.38 -6.97 1.79
CA MET A 349 -3.99 -6.56 1.57
C MET A 349 -3.20 -6.83 2.84
N PHE A 350 -1.88 -6.75 2.76
CA PHE A 350 -1.01 -6.98 3.91
C PHE A 350 -0.28 -5.71 4.36
N GLY A 351 0.01 -5.62 5.66
CA GLY A 351 0.68 -4.47 6.26
C GLY A 351 2.04 -4.19 5.62
N GLY A 352 2.30 -2.93 5.29
CA GLY A 352 3.57 -2.49 4.69
C GLY A 352 3.66 -2.65 3.17
N ALA A 353 2.66 -3.27 2.53
CA ALA A 353 2.60 -3.36 1.07
C ALA A 353 2.41 -1.99 0.41
N TYR A 354 2.98 -1.82 -0.78
CA TYR A 354 2.70 -0.70 -1.66
C TYR A 354 2.10 -1.22 -2.97
N HIS A 355 0.91 -0.73 -3.30
CA HIS A 355 0.11 -1.13 -4.46
C HIS A 355 -0.28 0.07 -5.35
N GLY A 356 0.49 1.16 -5.25
CA GLY A 356 0.15 2.46 -5.82
C GLY A 356 -0.47 3.41 -4.81
N TRP A 357 -0.79 4.61 -5.28
CA TRP A 357 -1.30 5.73 -4.47
C TRP A 357 -2.82 5.91 -4.57
N TRP A 358 -3.53 4.97 -5.17
CA TRP A 358 -4.99 5.00 -5.18
C TRP A 358 -5.55 4.80 -3.77
N ASP A 359 -6.52 5.63 -3.37
CA ASP A 359 -7.15 5.64 -2.04
C ASP A 359 -7.66 4.27 -1.58
N GLY A 360 -8.03 3.39 -2.52
CA GLY A 360 -8.52 2.05 -2.22
C GLY A 360 -7.43 1.06 -1.79
N VAL A 361 -6.14 1.36 -1.97
CA VAL A 361 -5.04 0.45 -1.61
C VAL A 361 -3.90 1.13 -0.84
N GLN A 362 -3.95 2.45 -0.67
CA GLN A 362 -2.97 3.19 0.12
C GLN A 362 -3.29 3.12 1.62
N ALA A 363 -2.79 2.09 2.29
CA ALA A 363 -3.04 1.84 3.72
C ALA A 363 -2.12 2.62 4.69
N MET A 364 -1.32 3.57 4.19
CA MET A 364 -0.32 4.31 4.95
C MET A 364 -0.54 5.83 4.83
N ALA A 365 0.43 6.63 5.29
CA ALA A 365 0.41 8.08 5.22
C ALA A 365 0.01 8.62 3.84
N GLY A 366 -0.73 9.72 3.82
CA GLY A 366 -1.19 10.40 2.61
C GLY A 366 -2.56 9.97 2.09
N ASN A 367 -3.24 9.02 2.75
CA ASN A 367 -4.62 8.66 2.41
C ASN A 367 -5.61 9.22 3.43
N GLU A 368 -6.33 10.26 3.02
CA GLU A 368 -7.37 10.93 3.83
C GLU A 368 -8.70 10.16 3.85
N ARG A 369 -8.86 9.16 2.98
CA ARG A 369 -10.04 8.28 2.99
C ARG A 369 -9.78 7.09 3.91
N THR A 370 -10.64 6.87 4.91
CA THR A 370 -10.70 5.58 5.62
C THR A 370 -11.34 4.52 4.70
N PRO A 371 -10.64 3.45 4.28
CA PRO A 371 -11.24 2.45 3.39
C PRO A 371 -12.19 1.53 4.16
N GLN A 372 -13.45 1.41 3.74
CA GLN A 372 -14.42 0.46 4.34
C GLN A 372 -14.46 -0.89 3.61
N ASP A 373 -13.79 -0.98 2.46
CA ASP A 373 -13.88 -2.06 1.48
C ASP A 373 -12.57 -2.88 1.37
N VAL A 374 -11.67 -2.70 2.35
CA VAL A 374 -10.30 -3.22 2.33
C VAL A 374 -9.91 -3.71 3.73
N LEU A 375 -9.41 -4.93 3.82
CA LEU A 375 -8.86 -5.50 5.05
C LEU A 375 -7.34 -5.50 4.97
N THR A 376 -6.68 -4.69 5.79
CA THR A 376 -5.21 -4.67 5.89
C THR A 376 -4.77 -5.60 7.03
N LEU A 377 -4.44 -6.84 6.70
CA LEU A 377 -4.05 -7.88 7.65
C LEU A 377 -2.52 -7.90 7.87
N LYS A 378 -2.07 -8.58 8.92
CA LYS A 378 -0.65 -8.82 9.15
C LYS A 378 -0.13 -9.87 8.17
N ASP A 379 0.97 -9.57 7.49
CA ASP A 379 1.70 -10.50 6.64
C ASP A 379 2.36 -11.61 7.49
N MET A 380 2.54 -12.80 6.91
CA MET A 380 3.13 -13.98 7.57
C MET A 380 2.53 -14.33 8.95
N TYR A 381 1.29 -13.91 9.24
CA TYR A 381 0.61 -14.19 10.50
C TYR A 381 -0.50 -15.24 10.31
N PRO A 382 -0.45 -16.39 11.00
CA PRO A 382 -1.47 -17.43 10.86
C PRO A 382 -2.90 -16.95 11.09
N GLY A 383 -3.12 -16.05 12.06
CA GLY A 383 -4.45 -15.51 12.33
C GLY A 383 -5.03 -14.67 11.19
N SER A 384 -4.20 -14.18 10.26
CA SER A 384 -4.69 -13.54 9.03
C SER A 384 -5.40 -14.56 8.12
N LEU A 385 -4.90 -15.80 8.05
CA LEU A 385 -5.57 -16.88 7.31
C LEU A 385 -6.92 -17.23 7.94
N ASP A 386 -7.02 -17.20 9.26
CA ASP A 386 -8.28 -17.47 9.98
C ASP A 386 -9.34 -16.40 9.70
N VAL A 387 -8.94 -15.12 9.66
CA VAL A 387 -9.83 -14.03 9.26
C VAL A 387 -10.31 -14.20 7.82
N ILE A 388 -9.42 -14.57 6.90
CA ILE A 388 -9.77 -14.83 5.50
C ILE A 388 -10.80 -15.96 5.42
N ARG A 389 -10.63 -17.06 6.17
CA ARG A 389 -11.63 -18.15 6.23
C ARG A 389 -12.97 -17.67 6.78
N LEU A 390 -12.96 -16.94 7.89
CA LEU A 390 -14.18 -16.46 8.56
C LEU A 390 -14.98 -15.48 7.70
N ARG A 391 -14.32 -14.74 6.80
CA ARG A 391 -14.92 -13.70 5.95
C ARG A 391 -14.90 -14.02 4.45
N ALA A 392 -14.65 -15.28 4.07
CA ALA A 392 -14.47 -15.69 2.68
C ALA A 392 -15.62 -15.33 1.73
N SER A 393 -16.86 -15.30 2.25
CA SER A 393 -18.06 -14.93 1.50
C SER A 393 -18.07 -13.46 1.07
N GLU A 394 -17.31 -12.59 1.73
CA GLU A 394 -17.24 -11.15 1.47
C GLU A 394 -16.00 -10.74 0.65
N ILE A 395 -14.99 -11.61 0.54
CA ILE A 395 -13.68 -11.29 -0.04
C ILE A 395 -13.64 -11.66 -1.52
N ALA A 396 -13.53 -10.65 -2.38
CA ALA A 396 -13.31 -10.81 -3.82
C ALA A 396 -11.90 -11.31 -4.12
N ALA A 397 -10.90 -10.68 -3.48
CA ALA A 397 -9.50 -10.96 -3.78
C ALA A 397 -8.56 -10.72 -2.60
N ILE A 398 -7.43 -11.41 -2.63
CA ILE A 398 -6.23 -11.08 -1.86
C ILE A 398 -5.22 -10.45 -2.83
N VAL A 399 -4.77 -9.23 -2.54
CA VAL A 399 -3.73 -8.54 -3.29
C VAL A 399 -2.44 -8.61 -2.47
N ILE A 400 -1.39 -9.18 -3.07
CA ILE A 400 -0.09 -9.34 -2.41
C ILE A 400 1.02 -8.82 -3.31
N ASN A 401 1.95 -8.07 -2.72
CA ASN A 401 3.17 -7.64 -3.38
C ASN A 401 4.29 -8.56 -2.91
N PRO A 402 4.84 -9.46 -3.76
CA PRO A 402 5.87 -10.40 -3.33
C PRO A 402 7.17 -9.74 -2.83
N LEU A 403 7.39 -8.44 -3.10
CA LEU A 403 8.49 -7.67 -2.51
C LEU A 403 8.42 -7.61 -0.98
N GLN A 404 7.24 -7.80 -0.37
CA GLN A 404 7.09 -7.82 1.08
C GLN A 404 7.91 -8.92 1.76
N ALA A 405 8.40 -9.93 1.03
CA ALA A 405 9.41 -10.86 1.52
C ALA A 405 10.63 -10.13 2.13
N PHE A 406 10.94 -8.93 1.63
CA PHE A 406 12.04 -8.10 2.10
C PHE A 406 11.72 -7.35 3.40
N HIS A 407 10.45 -7.03 3.66
CA HIS A 407 10.02 -6.18 4.78
C HIS A 407 8.59 -6.51 5.26
N PRO A 408 8.32 -7.74 5.73
CA PRO A 408 6.97 -8.16 6.09
C PRO A 408 6.43 -7.30 7.24
N ASN A 409 5.19 -6.81 7.13
CA ASN A 409 4.53 -5.92 8.10
C ASN A 409 5.16 -4.54 8.31
N ALA A 410 6.19 -4.19 7.54
CA ALA A 410 6.87 -2.90 7.62
C ALA A 410 6.76 -2.14 6.30
N PRO A 411 6.71 -0.80 6.31
CA PRO A 411 6.89 -0.02 5.09
C PRO A 411 8.22 -0.41 4.42
N PRO A 412 8.36 -0.18 3.09
CA PRO A 412 9.64 -0.28 2.43
C PRO A 412 10.72 0.46 3.25
N PRO A 413 11.88 -0.17 3.54
CA PRO A 413 12.87 0.49 4.36
C PRO A 413 13.29 1.80 3.71
N SER A 414 13.30 2.87 4.50
CA SER A 414 13.67 4.21 4.04
C SER A 414 14.36 5.00 5.14
N ASP A 415 15.15 6.00 4.76
CA ASP A 415 15.84 6.89 5.70
C ASP A 415 14.87 7.89 6.38
N LEU A 416 13.63 8.00 5.88
CA LEU A 416 12.53 8.75 6.50
C LEU A 416 12.07 8.19 7.85
N VAL A 417 12.13 6.86 8.01
CA VAL A 417 11.54 6.13 9.15
C VAL A 417 12.62 5.70 10.16
N LEU A 418 13.90 6.04 9.90
CA LEU A 418 15.06 5.65 10.71
C LEU A 418 15.24 6.45 12.01
N ALA A 419 14.16 6.66 12.77
CA ALA A 419 14.27 7.02 14.17
C ALA A 419 14.41 5.79 15.10
N SER A 420 14.44 4.56 14.55
CA SER A 420 14.74 3.36 15.33
C SER A 420 15.40 2.25 14.49
N ASN A 421 16.26 1.47 15.15
CA ASN A 421 17.16 0.47 14.58
C ASN A 421 16.52 -0.75 13.87
N THR A 422 15.23 -0.72 13.57
CA THR A 422 14.51 -1.88 13.05
C THR A 422 14.58 -1.91 11.53
N ARG A 423 15.77 -2.18 10.98
CA ARG A 423 15.89 -2.79 9.65
C ARG A 423 16.32 -4.23 9.83
N SER A 424 15.47 -5.13 9.40
CA SER A 424 15.82 -6.52 9.18
C SER A 424 15.30 -6.90 7.81
N VAL A 425 16.09 -7.67 7.08
CA VAL A 425 15.59 -8.40 5.91
C VAL A 425 15.21 -9.78 6.41
N SER A 426 14.05 -10.27 6.01
CA SER A 426 13.75 -11.69 6.20
C SER A 426 14.57 -12.46 5.17
N GLU A 427 15.66 -13.10 5.61
CA GLU A 427 16.59 -13.80 4.71
C GLU A 427 16.01 -15.07 4.07
N SER A 428 14.79 -15.48 4.41
CA SER A 428 14.27 -16.76 3.95
C SER A 428 13.26 -16.59 2.83
N SER A 429 13.75 -16.49 1.59
CA SER A 429 12.95 -16.71 0.37
C SER A 429 12.10 -17.98 0.48
N LEU A 430 12.60 -19.01 1.17
CA LEU A 430 11.89 -20.26 1.45
C LEU A 430 10.70 -20.09 2.41
N ALA A 431 10.85 -19.33 3.51
CA ALA A 431 9.75 -19.09 4.45
C ALA A 431 8.63 -18.30 3.77
N TYR A 432 9.00 -17.29 2.97
CA TYR A 432 8.02 -16.52 2.21
C TYR A 432 7.38 -17.34 1.07
N LYS A 433 8.15 -18.19 0.37
CA LYS A 433 7.62 -19.19 -0.57
C LYS A 433 6.56 -20.07 0.08
N LYS A 434 6.84 -20.61 1.29
CA LYS A 434 5.88 -21.41 2.05
C LYS A 434 4.63 -20.62 2.43
N TRP A 435 4.78 -19.34 2.78
CA TRP A 435 3.65 -18.45 3.07
C TRP A 435 2.78 -18.19 1.84
N LEU A 436 3.37 -17.85 0.70
CA LEU A 436 2.66 -17.69 -0.57
C LEU A 436 1.94 -18.99 -0.97
N GLY A 437 2.56 -20.15 -0.78
CA GLY A 437 1.94 -21.45 -1.00
C GLY A 437 0.71 -21.69 -0.12
N LYS A 438 0.75 -21.28 1.16
CA LYS A 438 -0.41 -21.34 2.05
C LYS A 438 -1.54 -20.41 1.58
N LEU A 439 -1.21 -19.20 1.14
CA LEU A 439 -2.19 -18.26 0.60
C LEU A 439 -2.84 -18.78 -0.69
N ARG A 440 -2.05 -19.32 -1.60
CA ARG A 440 -2.56 -19.96 -2.84
C ARG A 440 -3.54 -21.07 -2.51
N LYS A 441 -3.14 -22.03 -1.67
CA LYS A 441 -4.01 -23.14 -1.27
C LYS A 441 -5.31 -22.64 -0.62
N LEU A 442 -5.21 -21.63 0.25
CA LEU A 442 -6.37 -21.04 0.90
C LEU A 442 -7.33 -20.37 -0.11
N CYS A 443 -6.79 -19.66 -1.10
CA CYS A 443 -7.58 -19.07 -2.18
C CYS A 443 -8.30 -20.13 -3.00
N ASP A 444 -7.64 -21.26 -3.31
CA ASP A 444 -8.25 -22.39 -4.01
C ASP A 444 -9.39 -23.02 -3.20
N GLU A 445 -9.17 -23.26 -1.90
CA GLU A 445 -10.17 -23.83 -0.98
C GLU A 445 -11.43 -22.95 -0.86
N LEU A 446 -11.27 -21.63 -0.91
CA LEU A 446 -12.34 -20.67 -0.63
C LEU A 446 -12.93 -19.98 -1.87
N GLY A 447 -12.38 -20.24 -3.06
CA GLY A 447 -12.75 -19.52 -4.28
C GLY A 447 -12.52 -18.01 -4.17
N ILE A 448 -11.40 -17.60 -3.58
CA ILE A 448 -10.96 -16.20 -3.49
C ILE A 448 -9.89 -15.96 -4.54
N VAL A 449 -9.96 -14.85 -5.27
CA VAL A 449 -8.97 -14.54 -6.30
C VAL A 449 -7.65 -14.10 -5.65
N LEU A 450 -6.54 -14.77 -5.98
CA LEU A 450 -5.21 -14.31 -5.61
C LEU A 450 -4.65 -13.39 -6.71
N ILE A 451 -4.27 -12.17 -6.35
CA ILE A 451 -3.65 -11.19 -7.25
C ILE A 451 -2.20 -10.96 -6.80
N PHE A 452 -1.25 -11.24 -7.68
CA PHE A 452 0.13 -10.81 -7.49
C PHE A 452 0.33 -9.42 -8.09
N ASP A 453 0.69 -8.46 -7.25
CA ASP A 453 1.24 -7.19 -7.69
C ASP A 453 2.73 -7.36 -7.97
N GLU A 454 3.04 -7.57 -9.24
CA GLU A 454 4.38 -7.77 -9.77
C GLU A 454 4.89 -6.51 -10.49
N VAL A 455 4.37 -5.32 -10.16
CA VAL A 455 4.81 -4.05 -10.76
C VAL A 455 6.28 -3.75 -10.43
N TYR A 456 6.82 -4.27 -9.31
CA TYR A 456 8.24 -4.17 -8.98
C TYR A 456 9.00 -5.49 -9.15
N THR A 457 8.39 -6.62 -8.82
CA THR A 457 9.06 -7.94 -8.83
C THR A 457 9.04 -8.63 -10.19
N GLY A 458 8.08 -8.28 -11.04
CA GLY A 458 7.90 -8.84 -12.37
C GLY A 458 9.14 -8.59 -13.21
N PHE A 459 9.64 -9.65 -13.84
CA PHE A 459 10.88 -9.62 -14.62
C PHE A 459 12.09 -9.09 -13.83
N ARG A 460 12.09 -9.08 -12.49
CA ARG A 460 13.26 -8.68 -11.68
C ARG A 460 13.84 -9.84 -10.93
N LEU A 461 12.98 -10.66 -10.34
CA LEU A 461 13.40 -11.82 -9.54
C LEU A 461 13.83 -12.99 -10.43
N ALA A 462 13.13 -13.15 -11.55
CA ALA A 462 13.37 -14.11 -12.61
C ALA A 462 12.71 -13.59 -13.90
N PRO A 463 13.07 -14.13 -15.08
CA PRO A 463 12.36 -13.89 -16.34
C PRO A 463 10.82 -14.00 -16.24
N GLY A 464 10.31 -15.00 -15.52
CA GLY A 464 8.88 -15.20 -15.26
C GLY A 464 8.33 -14.45 -14.04
N GLY A 465 9.11 -13.54 -13.45
CA GLY A 465 8.74 -12.77 -12.26
C GLY A 465 8.78 -13.58 -10.96
N ALA A 466 8.09 -13.06 -9.94
CA ALA A 466 7.94 -13.66 -8.63
C ALA A 466 7.17 -14.98 -8.68
N GLN A 467 6.23 -15.15 -9.62
CA GLN A 467 5.54 -16.42 -9.81
C GLN A 467 6.51 -17.56 -10.10
N GLU A 468 7.49 -17.33 -10.99
CA GLU A 468 8.55 -18.30 -11.26
C GLU A 468 9.50 -18.43 -10.07
N TYR A 469 9.98 -17.31 -9.53
CA TYR A 469 10.97 -17.31 -8.45
C TYR A 469 10.48 -18.05 -7.18
N PHE A 470 9.23 -17.79 -6.78
CA PHE A 470 8.62 -18.46 -5.63
C PHE A 470 7.90 -19.74 -6.01
N ASP A 471 7.74 -20.05 -7.30
CA ASP A 471 7.02 -21.23 -7.78
C ASP A 471 5.60 -21.28 -7.17
N VAL A 472 4.91 -20.14 -7.26
CA VAL A 472 3.51 -19.95 -6.84
C VAL A 472 2.80 -19.14 -7.91
N THR A 473 1.73 -19.68 -8.48
CA THR A 473 0.96 -19.02 -9.54
C THR A 473 -0.27 -18.33 -8.94
N ALA A 474 -0.43 -17.04 -9.20
CA ALA A 474 -1.61 -16.27 -8.81
C ALA A 474 -2.77 -16.52 -9.79
N ASP A 475 -3.99 -16.12 -9.46
CA ASP A 475 -5.10 -16.13 -10.44
C ASP A 475 -4.92 -15.00 -11.45
N MET A 476 -4.62 -13.81 -10.94
CA MET A 476 -4.30 -12.63 -11.75
C MET A 476 -2.92 -12.08 -11.37
N VAL A 477 -2.27 -11.43 -12.32
CA VAL A 477 -0.98 -10.77 -12.11
C VAL A 477 -0.99 -9.38 -12.73
N VAL A 478 -0.38 -8.43 -12.02
CA VAL A 478 -0.21 -7.06 -12.45
C VAL A 478 1.26 -6.77 -12.71
N TYR A 479 1.60 -6.30 -13.91
CA TYR A 479 2.95 -5.85 -14.26
C TYR A 479 2.97 -4.33 -14.52
N GLY A 480 4.18 -3.77 -14.60
CA GLY A 480 4.43 -2.39 -14.96
C GLY A 480 5.92 -2.10 -14.98
N LYS A 481 6.31 -0.83 -14.81
CA LYS A 481 7.72 -0.41 -14.73
C LYS A 481 8.56 -0.93 -15.90
N THR A 482 9.36 -1.96 -15.64
CA THR A 482 10.41 -2.54 -16.51
C THR A 482 9.93 -2.88 -17.91
N THR A 483 8.68 -3.33 -18.07
CA THR A 483 8.10 -3.78 -19.35
C THR A 483 8.03 -2.69 -20.42
N GLY A 484 8.10 -1.41 -20.04
CA GLY A 484 8.15 -0.29 -20.97
C GLY A 484 9.50 0.42 -21.04
N GLY A 485 10.50 -0.01 -20.28
CA GLY A 485 11.84 0.60 -20.31
C GLY A 485 11.90 2.09 -19.99
N GLY A 486 10.97 2.60 -19.17
CA GLY A 486 10.82 4.03 -18.88
C GLY A 486 9.60 4.68 -19.53
N ILE A 487 8.98 4.01 -20.53
CA ILE A 487 7.69 4.43 -21.08
C ILE A 487 6.56 4.04 -20.10
N PRO A 488 5.65 4.95 -19.73
CA PRO A 488 4.56 4.67 -18.78
C PRO A 488 3.71 3.48 -19.20
N ASN A 489 3.51 2.54 -18.27
CA ASN A 489 2.73 1.34 -18.54
C ASN A 489 2.23 0.66 -17.26
N GLY A 490 1.17 -0.13 -17.43
CA GLY A 490 0.68 -1.13 -16.50
C GLY A 490 -0.04 -2.24 -17.27
N ILE A 491 0.02 -3.47 -16.78
CA ILE A 491 -0.53 -4.65 -17.47
C ILE A 491 -1.29 -5.47 -16.45
N VAL A 492 -2.49 -5.95 -16.80
CA VAL A 492 -3.24 -6.92 -16.02
C VAL A 492 -3.39 -8.19 -16.84
N CYS A 493 -2.94 -9.32 -16.31
CA CYS A 493 -3.15 -10.64 -16.91
C CYS A 493 -4.07 -11.46 -16.00
N GLY A 494 -5.04 -12.17 -16.58
CA GLY A 494 -5.99 -12.96 -15.80
C GLY A 494 -6.81 -13.96 -16.62
N PRO A 495 -7.64 -14.78 -15.96
CA PRO A 495 -8.60 -15.66 -16.61
C PRO A 495 -9.67 -14.84 -17.33
N LYS A 496 -10.16 -15.32 -18.48
CA LYS A 496 -11.19 -14.65 -19.28
C LYS A 496 -12.41 -14.25 -18.46
N LYS A 497 -12.88 -15.15 -17.59
CA LYS A 497 -14.02 -14.90 -16.70
C LYS A 497 -13.80 -13.70 -15.76
N LEU A 498 -12.59 -13.49 -15.27
CA LEU A 498 -12.27 -12.38 -14.36
C LEU A 498 -11.91 -11.10 -15.11
N MET A 499 -11.51 -11.20 -16.39
CA MET A 499 -11.16 -10.07 -17.24
C MET A 499 -12.37 -9.46 -17.97
N SER A 500 -13.52 -10.15 -17.96
CA SER A 500 -14.75 -9.64 -18.53
C SER A 500 -15.16 -8.30 -17.91
N ARG A 501 -15.53 -7.35 -18.79
CA ARG A 501 -16.00 -6.00 -18.43
C ARG A 501 -17.51 -5.84 -18.55
N GLY A 502 -18.21 -6.84 -19.06
CA GLY A 502 -19.64 -6.78 -19.30
C GLY A 502 -20.35 -8.03 -18.79
N ASP A 503 -21.63 -7.88 -18.47
CA ASP A 503 -22.51 -8.99 -18.17
C ASP A 503 -23.39 -9.26 -19.39
N GLU A 504 -23.21 -10.43 -20.01
CA GLU A 504 -23.98 -10.84 -21.20
C GLU A 504 -25.50 -10.80 -20.97
N LYS A 505 -25.95 -11.02 -19.74
CA LYS A 505 -27.37 -11.04 -19.37
C LYS A 505 -27.88 -9.69 -18.89
N LYS A 506 -26.98 -8.76 -18.55
CA LYS A 506 -27.31 -7.45 -17.98
C LYS A 506 -26.51 -6.36 -18.70
N PRO A 507 -26.97 -5.88 -19.86
CA PRO A 507 -26.21 -4.94 -20.71
C PRO A 507 -25.72 -3.67 -20.01
N LEU A 508 -26.42 -3.20 -18.97
CA LEU A 508 -26.03 -2.01 -18.19
C LEU A 508 -25.05 -2.31 -17.04
N ARG A 509 -24.76 -3.59 -16.76
CA ARG A 509 -23.79 -4.00 -15.75
C ARG A 509 -22.42 -4.11 -16.42
N VAL A 510 -21.67 -3.00 -16.36
CA VAL A 510 -20.36 -2.84 -17.02
C VAL A 510 -19.31 -2.38 -16.02
N ALA A 511 -18.13 -2.99 -16.06
CA ALA A 511 -16.92 -2.50 -15.39
C ALA A 511 -16.23 -1.47 -16.28
N TYR A 512 -16.55 -0.19 -16.07
CA TYR A 512 -15.99 0.89 -16.89
C TYR A 512 -14.51 1.11 -16.57
N VAL A 513 -13.64 0.75 -17.52
CA VAL A 513 -12.19 0.93 -17.46
C VAL A 513 -11.72 1.37 -18.85
N ILE A 514 -11.19 2.59 -18.96
CA ILE A 514 -10.76 3.22 -20.20
C ILE A 514 -9.46 3.97 -19.93
N GLY A 515 -8.56 4.02 -20.92
CA GLY A 515 -7.39 4.89 -20.89
C GLY A 515 -6.94 5.24 -22.30
N THR A 516 -6.86 6.54 -22.61
CA THR A 516 -6.58 7.09 -23.95
C THR A 516 -5.25 6.61 -24.54
N PHE A 517 -4.23 6.46 -23.70
CA PHE A 517 -2.87 6.11 -24.11
C PHE A 517 -2.56 4.61 -23.91
N SER A 518 -3.55 3.81 -23.53
CA SER A 518 -3.35 2.38 -23.28
C SER A 518 -2.86 1.67 -24.55
N ALA A 519 -1.81 0.86 -24.42
CA ALA A 519 -1.21 0.14 -25.54
C ALA A 519 -0.80 1.03 -26.73
N HIS A 520 -0.33 2.26 -26.47
CA HIS A 520 0.14 3.14 -27.55
C HIS A 520 1.36 2.54 -28.29
N PRO A 521 1.56 2.82 -29.60
CA PRO A 521 2.54 2.11 -30.43
C PRO A 521 3.98 2.20 -29.92
N LEU A 522 4.44 3.37 -29.44
CA LEU A 522 5.78 3.53 -28.86
C LEU A 522 6.03 2.57 -27.68
N LEU A 523 5.05 2.38 -26.79
CA LEU A 523 5.14 1.38 -25.71
C LEU A 523 5.19 -0.03 -26.28
N LEU A 524 4.31 -0.35 -27.24
CA LEU A 524 4.24 -1.69 -27.81
C LEU A 524 5.54 -2.11 -28.51
N GLY A 525 6.18 -1.19 -29.23
CA GLY A 525 7.48 -1.44 -29.87
C GLY A 525 8.57 -1.74 -28.86
N ALA A 526 8.76 -0.87 -27.86
CA ALA A 526 9.78 -1.07 -26.83
C ALA A 526 9.53 -2.33 -25.99
N MET A 527 8.27 -2.57 -25.62
CA MET A 527 7.85 -3.76 -24.88
C MET A 527 8.08 -5.02 -25.69
N ASN A 528 7.83 -5.02 -27.00
CA ASN A 528 8.06 -6.19 -27.85
C ASN A 528 9.53 -6.63 -27.82
N ARG A 529 10.47 -5.67 -27.93
CA ARG A 529 11.91 -5.96 -27.85
C ARG A 529 12.31 -6.51 -26.49
N PHE A 530 11.81 -5.91 -25.41
CA PHE A 530 12.01 -6.40 -24.05
C PHE A 530 11.47 -7.84 -23.86
N LEU A 531 10.23 -8.09 -24.29
CA LEU A 531 9.54 -9.38 -24.11
C LEU A 531 10.18 -10.51 -24.94
N ASN A 532 10.67 -10.21 -26.14
CA ASN A 532 11.41 -11.18 -26.94
C ASN A 532 12.76 -11.49 -26.30
N TRP A 533 13.49 -10.47 -25.83
CA TRP A 533 14.76 -10.68 -25.15
C TRP A 533 14.62 -11.47 -23.84
N VAL A 534 13.63 -11.19 -23.00
CA VAL A 534 13.53 -11.81 -21.67
C VAL A 534 13.28 -13.33 -21.70
N LYS A 535 12.78 -13.84 -22.83
CA LYS A 535 12.59 -15.28 -23.09
C LYS A 535 13.87 -16.02 -23.50
N THR A 536 14.93 -15.30 -23.80
CA THR A 536 16.16 -15.90 -24.34
C THR A 536 16.95 -16.63 -23.24
N PRO A 537 17.70 -17.70 -23.60
CA PRO A 537 18.65 -18.32 -22.67
C PRO A 537 19.69 -17.33 -22.15
N GLU A 538 20.10 -16.36 -22.97
CA GLU A 538 21.04 -15.30 -22.61
C GLU A 538 20.47 -14.45 -21.47
N ALA A 539 19.22 -14.01 -21.58
CA ALA A 539 18.56 -13.26 -20.52
C ALA A 539 18.56 -14.07 -19.21
N ARG A 540 18.16 -15.35 -19.25
CA ARG A 540 18.19 -16.24 -18.07
C ARG A 540 19.58 -16.28 -17.43
N ALA A 541 20.63 -16.50 -18.24
CA ALA A 541 21.99 -16.56 -17.76
C ALA A 541 22.41 -15.26 -17.04
N GLU A 542 21.96 -14.09 -17.51
CA GLU A 542 22.21 -12.82 -16.84
C GLU A 542 21.54 -12.69 -15.47
N TYR A 543 20.29 -13.16 -15.31
CA TYR A 543 19.64 -13.18 -13.99
C TYR A 543 20.40 -14.07 -13.00
N ASP A 544 20.79 -15.27 -13.44
CA ASP A 544 21.48 -16.23 -12.59
C ASP A 544 22.88 -15.75 -12.23
N ARG A 545 23.61 -15.18 -13.19
CA ARG A 545 24.91 -14.52 -12.97
C ARG A 545 24.79 -13.39 -11.95
N LEU A 546 23.91 -12.42 -12.18
CA LEU A 546 23.77 -11.27 -11.28
C LEU A 546 23.38 -11.72 -9.86
N ARG A 547 22.48 -12.69 -9.73
CA ARG A 547 22.07 -13.23 -8.43
C ARG A 547 23.26 -13.82 -7.66
N SER A 548 24.09 -14.62 -8.34
CA SER A 548 25.31 -15.19 -7.76
C SER A 548 26.31 -14.10 -7.39
N ASP A 549 26.56 -13.17 -8.30
CA ASP A 549 27.51 -12.07 -8.09
C ASP A 549 27.09 -11.18 -6.91
N VAL A 550 25.83 -10.77 -6.83
CA VAL A 550 25.34 -9.95 -5.72
C VAL A 550 25.46 -10.69 -4.38
N ALA A 551 25.10 -11.98 -4.32
CA ALA A 551 25.22 -12.77 -3.10
C ALA A 551 26.68 -12.85 -2.61
N GLN A 552 27.61 -13.15 -3.52
CA GLN A 552 29.04 -13.21 -3.20
C GLN A 552 29.59 -11.82 -2.82
N TRP A 553 29.18 -10.77 -3.53
CA TRP A 553 29.62 -9.39 -3.25
C TRP A 553 29.16 -8.90 -1.88
N VAL A 554 27.92 -9.21 -1.50
CA VAL A 554 27.38 -8.92 -0.16
C VAL A 554 28.20 -9.62 0.93
N ALA A 555 28.50 -10.91 0.76
CA ALA A 555 29.29 -11.67 1.72
C ALA A 555 30.72 -11.11 1.89
N GLU A 556 31.40 -10.80 0.78
CA GLU A 556 32.74 -10.22 0.79
C GLU A 556 32.76 -8.80 1.37
N THR A 557 31.77 -7.97 1.03
CA THR A 557 31.66 -6.61 1.56
C THR A 557 31.36 -6.63 3.06
N ASN A 558 30.49 -7.53 3.53
CA ASN A 558 30.24 -7.71 4.96
C ASN A 558 31.50 -8.17 5.72
N THR A 559 32.27 -9.10 5.13
CA THR A 559 33.57 -9.53 5.71
C THR A 559 34.55 -8.36 5.78
N THR A 560 34.60 -7.53 4.74
CA THR A 560 35.46 -6.33 4.71
C THR A 560 35.04 -5.32 5.77
N LEU A 561 33.73 -5.04 5.89
CA LEU A 561 33.18 -4.18 6.94
C LEU A 561 33.54 -4.67 8.34
N GLU A 562 33.47 -5.98 8.59
CA GLU A 562 33.85 -6.56 9.89
C GLU A 562 35.35 -6.44 10.15
N LYS A 563 36.20 -6.61 9.13
CA LYS A 563 37.65 -6.44 9.26
C LYS A 563 38.06 -4.99 9.51
N GLU A 564 37.47 -4.04 8.78
CA GLU A 564 37.83 -2.61 8.84
C GLU A 564 37.42 -1.97 10.16
N PHE A 565 36.29 -2.38 10.74
CA PHE A 565 35.70 -1.72 11.92
C PHE A 565 35.71 -2.58 13.18
N GLY A 566 36.04 -3.88 13.10
CA GLY A 566 35.94 -4.86 14.18
C GLY A 566 34.48 -5.16 14.56
N SER A 567 33.77 -4.15 15.07
CA SER A 567 32.31 -4.15 15.24
C SER A 567 31.66 -3.28 14.16
N ALA A 568 31.44 -3.87 12.98
CA ALA A 568 30.92 -3.16 11.81
C ALA A 568 29.66 -2.31 12.10
N PRO A 569 29.59 -1.04 11.63
CA PRO A 569 28.44 -0.16 11.84
C PRO A 569 27.17 -0.66 11.18
N LEU A 570 27.31 -1.40 10.09
CA LEU A 570 26.23 -1.93 9.28
C LEU A 570 26.63 -3.26 8.63
N ALA A 571 25.64 -3.99 8.13
CA ALA A 571 25.78 -5.07 7.16
C ALA A 571 24.91 -4.78 5.93
N LEU A 572 25.22 -5.42 4.82
CA LEU A 572 24.42 -5.47 3.63
C LEU A 572 23.50 -6.69 3.67
N GLY A 573 22.26 -6.52 3.25
CA GLY A 573 21.30 -7.60 3.01
C GLY A 573 20.76 -7.51 1.59
N ALA A 574 20.59 -8.65 0.92
CA ALA A 574 20.10 -8.69 -0.45
C ALA A 574 19.05 -9.78 -0.69
N TYR A 575 18.23 -9.53 -1.69
CA TYR A 575 17.20 -10.40 -2.21
C TYR A 575 17.19 -10.30 -3.74
N SER A 576 17.80 -11.29 -4.40
CA SER A 576 18.13 -11.22 -5.83
C SER A 576 18.96 -9.96 -6.12
N SER A 577 18.51 -9.08 -7.02
CA SER A 577 19.16 -7.81 -7.35
C SER A 577 18.76 -6.63 -6.47
N VAL A 578 17.89 -6.82 -5.48
CA VAL A 578 17.43 -5.78 -4.55
C VAL A 578 18.25 -5.90 -3.26
N TRP A 579 18.75 -4.79 -2.72
CA TRP A 579 19.59 -4.82 -1.52
C TRP A 579 19.35 -3.60 -0.62
N THR A 580 19.87 -3.68 0.61
CA THR A 580 19.69 -2.67 1.66
C THR A 580 20.88 -2.64 2.61
N MET A 581 21.02 -1.52 3.34
CA MET A 581 21.98 -1.38 4.43
C MET A 581 21.26 -1.52 5.78
N LEU A 582 21.76 -2.46 6.58
CA LEU A 582 21.25 -2.89 7.88
C LEU A 582 22.19 -2.39 8.98
N TYR A 583 21.78 -1.35 9.71
CA TYR A 583 22.59 -0.79 10.79
C TYR A 583 22.65 -1.73 12.00
N LYS A 584 23.86 -2.12 12.42
CA LYS A 584 24.10 -3.04 13.55
C LYS A 584 24.10 -2.31 14.91
N ARG A 585 24.32 -1.00 14.92
CA ARG A 585 24.33 -0.15 16.14
C ARG A 585 23.18 0.87 16.16
N PRO A 586 22.62 1.22 17.34
CA PRO A 586 21.66 2.32 17.47
C PRO A 586 22.20 3.63 16.91
N GLY A 587 21.37 4.42 16.22
CA GLY A 587 21.80 5.73 15.72
C GLY A 587 20.64 6.58 15.23
N ARG A 588 20.70 7.88 15.54
CA ARG A 588 19.73 8.89 15.07
C ARG A 588 20.12 9.54 13.74
N TYR A 589 21.37 9.33 13.31
CA TYR A 589 21.98 9.96 12.14
C TYR A 589 22.31 8.99 11.02
N HIS A 590 21.81 7.76 11.07
CA HIS A 590 22.04 6.75 10.00
C HIS A 590 21.67 7.28 8.61
N TRP A 591 20.65 8.12 8.52
CA TRP A 591 20.25 8.78 7.28
C TRP A 591 21.33 9.69 6.66
N MET A 592 22.36 10.12 7.41
CA MET A 592 23.49 10.89 6.87
C MET A 592 24.35 10.06 5.90
N LEU A 593 24.38 8.73 6.04
CA LEU A 593 25.23 7.86 5.21
C LEU A 593 24.94 8.02 3.72
N GLN A 594 23.69 8.29 3.35
CA GLN A 594 23.32 8.51 1.94
C GLN A 594 24.06 9.71 1.32
N TYR A 595 24.38 10.75 2.10
CA TYR A 595 25.11 11.92 1.63
C TYR A 595 26.60 11.60 1.44
N TYR A 596 27.21 10.85 2.37
CA TYR A 596 28.59 10.37 2.20
C TYR A 596 28.73 9.46 0.99
N LEU A 597 27.76 8.56 0.75
CA LEU A 597 27.76 7.70 -0.44
C LEU A 597 27.66 8.51 -1.74
N LYS A 598 26.82 9.55 -1.76
CA LYS A 598 26.73 10.47 -2.91
C LYS A 598 28.02 11.25 -3.15
N ASP A 599 28.68 11.68 -2.08
CA ASP A 599 29.97 12.36 -2.18
C ASP A 599 31.07 11.44 -2.75
N GLU A 600 30.99 10.12 -2.45
CA GLU A 600 31.83 9.06 -3.03
C GLU A 600 31.40 8.60 -4.45
N GLY A 601 30.40 9.27 -5.04
CA GLY A 601 29.93 9.00 -6.39
C GLY A 601 29.04 7.76 -6.51
N VAL A 602 28.16 7.55 -5.53
CA VAL A 602 27.09 6.53 -5.55
C VAL A 602 25.74 7.24 -5.51
N ASN A 603 24.91 7.04 -6.53
CA ASN A 603 23.56 7.60 -6.56
C ASN A 603 22.54 6.65 -5.91
N LEU A 604 21.66 7.21 -5.07
CA LEU A 604 20.61 6.50 -4.35
C LEU A 604 19.27 7.21 -4.56
N SER A 605 18.17 6.43 -4.54
CA SER A 605 16.82 6.99 -4.61
C SER A 605 16.46 7.80 -3.35
N TRP A 606 15.31 8.50 -3.37
CA TRP A 606 14.82 9.26 -2.22
C TRP A 606 14.55 8.41 -0.96
N VAL A 607 14.48 7.07 -1.08
CA VAL A 607 14.38 6.18 0.09
C VAL A 607 15.72 6.03 0.83
N GLY A 608 16.81 6.56 0.27
CA GLY A 608 18.15 6.53 0.84
C GLY A 608 18.71 5.11 0.93
N THR A 609 19.34 4.79 2.06
CA THR A 609 20.03 3.49 2.28
C THR A 609 19.10 2.29 2.47
N GLY A 610 17.78 2.50 2.42
CA GLY A 610 16.79 1.48 2.76
C GLY A 610 16.42 0.52 1.64
N ARG A 611 16.46 0.96 0.37
CA ARG A 611 16.18 0.09 -0.77
C ARG A 611 16.96 0.54 -1.99
N LEU A 612 17.82 -0.35 -2.45
CA LEU A 612 18.73 -0.18 -3.57
C LEU A 612 18.57 -1.37 -4.52
N SER A 613 18.98 -1.22 -5.77
CA SER A 613 18.87 -2.29 -6.74
C SER A 613 19.92 -2.19 -7.83
N PHE A 614 20.35 -3.35 -8.32
CA PHE A 614 21.20 -3.48 -9.49
C PHE A 614 20.37 -3.83 -10.74
N SER A 615 20.81 -3.34 -11.88
CA SER A 615 20.42 -3.83 -13.21
C SER A 615 21.31 -5.00 -13.64
N LEU A 616 20.87 -5.77 -14.63
CA LEU A 616 21.52 -6.98 -15.13
C LEU A 616 22.84 -6.73 -15.86
N ASP A 617 23.09 -5.49 -16.28
CA ASP A 617 24.35 -5.05 -16.87
C ASP A 617 25.46 -4.78 -15.85
N PHE A 618 25.17 -4.80 -14.53
CA PHE A 618 26.21 -4.75 -13.51
C PHE A 618 27.13 -5.98 -13.63
N THR A 619 28.41 -5.73 -13.80
CA THR A 619 29.45 -6.76 -13.79
C THR A 619 30.01 -6.97 -12.39
N ARG A 620 30.76 -8.06 -12.20
CA ARG A 620 31.50 -8.26 -10.95
C ARG A 620 32.47 -7.12 -10.65
N GLU A 621 33.08 -6.54 -11.68
CA GLU A 621 33.98 -5.40 -11.54
C GLU A 621 33.25 -4.16 -11.02
N ASP A 622 32.05 -3.87 -11.53
CA ASP A 622 31.24 -2.73 -11.09
C ASP A 622 30.82 -2.89 -9.62
N LEU A 623 30.42 -4.10 -9.21
CA LEU A 623 30.13 -4.42 -7.81
C LEU A 623 31.37 -4.23 -6.93
N ASN A 624 32.53 -4.75 -7.34
CA ASN A 624 33.77 -4.63 -6.58
C ASN A 624 34.23 -3.16 -6.41
N LYS A 625 33.91 -2.28 -7.38
CA LYS A 625 34.17 -0.83 -7.26
C LYS A 625 33.29 -0.13 -6.22
N LEU A 626 32.14 -0.70 -5.86
CA LEU A 626 31.24 -0.13 -4.84
C LEU A 626 31.74 -0.35 -3.42
N THR A 627 32.35 -1.51 -3.13
CA THR A 627 32.86 -1.84 -1.79
C THR A 627 33.77 -0.75 -1.21
N PRO A 628 34.85 -0.30 -1.88
CA PRO A 628 35.72 0.74 -1.33
C PRO A 628 35.01 2.11 -1.19
N LYS A 629 34.02 2.43 -2.05
CA LYS A 629 33.20 3.65 -1.89
C LYS A 629 32.36 3.57 -0.60
N ILE A 630 31.74 2.42 -0.32
CA ILE A 630 30.97 2.18 0.91
C ILE A 630 31.88 2.27 2.14
N ILE A 631 33.05 1.62 2.11
CA ILE A 631 34.00 1.64 3.23
C ILE A 631 34.48 3.07 3.53
N ARG A 632 34.87 3.86 2.51
CA ARG A 632 35.28 5.26 2.70
C ARG A 632 34.14 6.13 3.24
N ALA A 633 32.92 5.96 2.73
CA ALA A 633 31.75 6.66 3.25
C ALA A 633 31.51 6.33 4.74
N CYS A 634 31.67 5.07 5.14
CA CYS A 634 31.55 4.64 6.53
C CYS A 634 32.66 5.24 7.41
N HIS A 635 33.92 5.16 6.98
CA HIS A 635 35.06 5.72 7.72
C HIS A 635 34.87 7.21 7.94
N ARG A 636 34.54 7.98 6.89
CA ARG A 636 34.27 9.41 7.02
C ARG A 636 33.09 9.73 7.93
N MET A 637 32.03 8.93 7.87
CA MET A 637 30.88 9.11 8.76
C MET A 637 31.24 8.85 10.24
N GLU A 638 32.11 7.86 10.50
CA GLU A 638 32.64 7.60 11.84
C GLU A 638 33.59 8.70 12.31
N GLU A 639 34.53 9.09 11.44
CA GLU A 639 35.46 10.19 11.68
C GLU A 639 34.70 11.47 12.02
N ASP A 640 33.67 11.85 11.26
CA ASP A 640 32.88 13.06 11.52
C ASP A 640 31.97 12.96 12.76
N GLY A 641 32.00 11.82 13.47
CA GLY A 641 31.37 11.63 14.77
C GLY A 641 29.88 11.27 14.72
N TRP A 642 29.33 10.93 13.55
CA TRP A 642 27.91 10.59 13.40
C TRP A 642 27.53 9.29 14.10
N TRP A 643 28.52 8.41 14.32
CA TRP A 643 28.35 7.15 15.03
C TRP A 643 29.15 7.08 16.35
N TRP A 644 29.24 8.19 17.09
CA TRP A 644 29.89 8.17 18.39
C TRP A 644 29.24 7.16 19.36
N ASP A 645 30.04 6.65 20.29
CA ASP A 645 29.60 5.77 21.37
C ASP A 645 30.23 6.22 22.71
N SER A 646 29.56 5.91 23.81
CA SER A 646 29.98 6.20 25.19
C SER A 646 31.08 5.26 25.70
N SER A 647 31.56 4.33 24.88
CA SER A 647 32.65 3.40 25.21
C SER A 647 34.05 4.06 25.18
N SER A 648 34.15 5.34 24.81
CA SER A 648 35.40 6.12 24.85
C SER A 648 35.79 6.53 26.29
N PRO A 649 37.07 6.41 26.71
CA PRO A 649 37.53 6.69 28.09
C PRO A 649 37.21 8.11 28.62
N ASP A 650 37.02 9.08 27.73
CA ASP A 650 36.81 10.51 28.07
C ASP A 650 35.34 10.97 27.94
N ALA A 651 34.39 10.05 27.79
CA ALA A 651 33.00 10.40 27.51
C ALA A 651 32.23 10.91 28.75
N GLN A 652 32.03 12.22 28.87
CA GLN A 652 31.00 12.82 29.76
C GLN A 652 29.57 12.70 29.19
N GLY A 653 29.20 11.55 28.61
CA GLY A 653 27.89 11.33 27.98
C GLY A 653 27.56 9.84 27.81
N LYS A 654 26.27 9.49 27.79
CA LYS A 654 25.78 8.11 27.53
C LYS A 654 25.21 8.02 26.12
N SER A 655 25.77 7.14 25.29
CA SER A 655 25.20 6.85 23.97
C SER A 655 23.81 6.22 24.16
N PRO A 656 22.80 6.63 23.38
CA PRO A 656 21.45 6.15 23.59
C PRO A 656 21.31 4.71 23.09
N SER A 657 20.81 3.83 23.96
CA SER A 657 20.38 2.49 23.55
C SER A 657 19.24 2.58 22.53
N GLY A 658 19.00 1.50 21.77
CA GLY A 658 17.87 1.47 20.83
C GLY A 658 16.50 1.73 21.48
N SER A 659 16.32 1.35 22.75
CA SER A 659 15.13 1.70 23.54
C SER A 659 15.14 3.16 24.01
N GLY A 660 16.30 3.71 24.33
CA GLY A 660 16.49 5.13 24.65
C GLY A 660 16.12 6.05 23.49
N ILE A 661 16.53 5.72 22.27
CA ILE A 661 16.16 6.49 21.06
C ILE A 661 14.65 6.46 20.82
N LYS A 662 14.01 5.29 20.97
CA LYS A 662 12.54 5.18 20.85
C LYS A 662 11.82 6.03 21.89
N LEU A 663 12.31 6.02 23.13
CA LEU A 663 11.72 6.81 24.21
C LEU A 663 11.92 8.33 23.99
N SER A 664 13.09 8.77 23.51
CA SER A 664 13.33 10.18 23.20
C SER A 664 12.42 10.66 22.07
N LEU A 665 12.24 9.86 21.02
CA LEU A 665 11.31 10.15 19.93
C LEU A 665 9.88 10.34 20.44
N VAL A 666 9.40 9.43 21.30
CA VAL A 666 8.07 9.55 21.91
C VAL A 666 7.96 10.81 22.74
N LYS A 667 8.97 11.14 23.55
CA LYS A 667 9.00 12.38 24.35
C LYS A 667 8.97 13.63 23.47
N GLU A 668 9.75 13.67 22.39
CA GLU A 668 9.77 14.79 21.44
C GLU A 668 8.40 15.01 20.80
N ILE A 669 7.75 13.92 20.36
CA ILE A 669 6.39 13.96 19.79
C ILE A 669 5.38 14.46 20.82
N VAL A 670 5.39 13.90 22.04
CA VAL A 670 4.49 14.32 23.12
C VAL A 670 4.70 15.79 23.48
N PHE A 671 5.95 16.24 23.59
CA PHE A 671 6.27 17.63 23.87
C PHE A 671 5.77 18.57 22.77
N ALA A 672 5.96 18.21 21.50
CA ALA A 672 5.47 18.98 20.38
C ALA A 672 3.93 19.06 20.38
N LEU A 673 3.26 17.95 20.70
CA LEU A 673 1.80 17.89 20.85
C LEU A 673 1.29 18.79 21.97
N ILE A 674 1.93 18.74 23.15
CA ILE A 674 1.60 19.62 24.29
C ILE A 674 1.79 21.09 23.90
N LYS A 675 2.92 21.42 23.25
CA LYS A 675 3.20 22.78 22.79
C LYS A 675 2.11 23.28 21.84
N ARG A 676 1.69 22.47 20.87
CA ARG A 676 0.59 22.80 19.95
C ARG A 676 -0.75 22.98 20.68
N ALA A 677 -1.01 22.23 21.74
CA ALA A 677 -2.25 22.37 22.51
C ALA A 677 -2.27 23.63 23.40
N LEU A 678 -1.09 24.13 23.79
CA LEU A 678 -0.94 25.34 24.60
C LEU A 678 -0.92 26.64 23.79
N THR A 679 -0.55 26.58 22.51
CA THR A 679 -0.57 27.71 21.55
C THR A 679 -1.86 27.75 20.77
#